data_AF-A0A4R0RLG8-F1
#
_entry.id   AF-A0A4R0RLG8-F1
#
_cell.length_a   1.000
_cell.length_b   1.000
_cell.length_c   1.000
_cell.angle_alpha   90.00
_cell.angle_beta   90.00
_cell.angle_gamma   90.00
#
_symmetry.space_group_name_H-M   'P 1'
#
loop_
_entity.id
_entity.type
_entity.pdbx_description
1 polymer ?
#
loop_
_entity_poly.entity_id
_entity_poly.type
_entity_poly.pdbx_seq_one_letter_code
_entity_poly.pdbx_strand_id
1 'polypeptide(L)'
;MAGNDSDTTARKRARTDEGPSGTTYTRGDLWYKDGNIILIAEDGVGFRVYRGILSQWSEIFRDMFTVPQPVDVEKWEGCAVVHLSDSSRSLARVLRILFADESSLVFHRRLPIETVAAMLQLGTKYQIHHLRQEAISRLVFYFPPRLEDFKNRHATDWVGSDSGNDDQFSPDGAISNITTCHVWTVIVLARALDLPALLPPAFYLAAQYDTLLVFEESSDEDGVDWTLSADDTRRVVVGQEQLRRRSTEFLVFLTDKPSPGCASRRGCMDVQHTILRTLVQEAYLDTAALLHARWIDEYPLCSACTDHFTSHYEQERMRTWSELAEYFVLKEVKWPATNSVEQTASRNTSSPLILPDTTVQSYSKTRLVMADHASSTNPRKRARVDVEKNGSPDVAYKRGDVWFDDGNIILVSMDGTGFRVYRGVLSKYSEVFRDMFIIPQPADAETWEGCSVVHLADTEKSLSRILPLLFNSDDILGLKRAFAFETVVAMLQLGSKYQIHHLRQDAVSRLTTYFPTRLGDFMNNTIKTSTEKTTEKPQDEEPVYHTDTITNMWVTDVFAVINLARAHDLPDLLPAAFYMAAQNQTTSIFSVHTDLDHTEWQLCPDDIERCIVAQDSLRGKSLKFILLLERPSPLCSDRQLCKKGLSDLRRRTLDYIIPYGGDTNVLQNSDWLSDMFCKNCDKHFVSHYNEERQKIWADLPKYFDLTVEKWPGPESDHEQNVS
;
A
#
# COMPACT_ATOMS: atom_id res chain seq x y z
N MET A 1 -31.62 66.03 8.57
CA MET A 1 -30.62 66.56 9.54
C MET A 1 -29.30 65.95 9.15
N ALA A 2 -28.59 66.59 8.20
CA ALA A 2 -27.57 67.63 8.45
C ALA A 2 -26.34 66.98 9.13
N GLY A 3 -25.13 66.96 8.57
CA GLY A 3 -24.54 67.66 7.42
C GLY A 3 -23.10 68.08 7.78
N ASN A 4 -22.24 68.13 6.76
CA ASN A 4 -20.96 68.86 6.66
C ASN A 4 -19.70 68.25 7.29
N ASP A 5 -18.50 68.38 6.73
CA ASP A 5 -18.02 68.78 5.40
C ASP A 5 -16.50 68.52 5.33
N SER A 6 -16.02 68.29 4.10
CA SER A 6 -14.69 68.54 3.50
C SER A 6 -13.45 68.86 4.36
N ASP A 7 -12.28 68.26 4.03
CA ASP A 7 -11.30 68.93 3.14
C ASP A 7 -10.22 67.98 2.59
N THR A 8 -9.79 68.29 1.36
CA THR A 8 -8.76 67.68 0.53
C THR A 8 -7.40 68.35 0.72
N THR A 9 -6.27 67.63 0.56
CA THR A 9 -5.13 68.02 -0.33
C THR A 9 -3.92 67.06 -0.29
N ALA A 10 -3.11 67.19 -1.33
CA ALA A 10 -2.18 66.25 -1.94
C ALA A 10 -0.75 66.13 -1.34
N ARG A 11 -0.14 64.96 -1.62
CA ARG A 11 1.26 64.67 -2.01
C ARG A 11 2.42 65.04 -1.07
N LYS A 12 3.16 64.02 -0.62
CA LYS A 12 4.59 63.78 -0.97
C LYS A 12 5.08 62.41 -0.48
N ARG A 13 5.67 61.63 -1.38
CA ARG A 13 6.51 60.47 -1.04
C ARG A 13 7.74 60.94 -0.26
N ALA A 14 8.09 60.25 0.82
CA ALA A 14 9.47 60.10 1.28
C ALA A 14 9.71 58.61 1.58
N ARG A 15 10.89 58.16 1.19
CA ARG A 15 11.36 56.79 1.00
C ARG A 15 12.25 56.40 2.19
N THR A 16 12.39 55.08 2.43
CA THR A 16 13.42 54.35 3.22
C THR A 16 13.43 54.62 4.74
N ASP A 17 13.43 53.65 5.66
CA ASP A 17 14.07 52.34 5.64
C ASP A 17 13.18 51.23 6.21
N GLU A 18 13.07 50.12 5.47
CA GLU A 18 12.70 48.81 6.02
C GLU A 18 13.94 48.20 6.68
N GLY A 19 13.97 48.16 8.01
CA GLY A 19 14.79 47.20 8.76
C GLY A 19 13.95 45.95 9.01
N PRO A 20 14.53 44.72 8.97
CA PRO A 20 13.75 43.51 9.06
C PRO A 20 13.07 43.40 10.44
N SER A 21 11.79 43.12 10.38
CA SER A 21 10.84 42.89 11.47
C SER A 21 11.42 41.98 12.56
N GLY A 22 11.34 42.41 13.82
CA GLY A 22 11.85 41.68 14.97
C GLY A 22 11.21 40.30 15.12
N THR A 23 12.02 39.26 14.97
CA THR A 23 11.68 37.89 15.37
C THR A 23 11.50 37.85 16.89
N THR A 24 10.25 37.61 17.34
CA THR A 24 9.94 37.51 18.77
C THR A 24 10.13 36.05 19.19
N TYR A 25 11.28 35.73 19.79
CA TYR A 25 11.55 34.40 20.36
C TYR A 25 10.81 34.21 21.69
N THR A 26 10.41 32.97 21.97
CA THR A 26 9.84 32.58 23.27
C THR A 26 10.88 31.84 24.10
N ARG A 27 10.87 32.01 25.43
CA ARG A 27 11.79 31.29 26.32
C ARG A 27 11.25 29.89 26.58
N GLY A 28 12.07 28.86 26.32
CA GLY A 28 11.78 27.47 26.65
C GLY A 28 12.13 27.10 28.09
N ASP A 29 11.80 25.87 28.46
CA ASP A 29 11.89 25.36 29.84
C ASP A 29 13.33 25.30 30.40
N LEU A 30 14.33 25.10 29.53
CA LEU A 30 15.74 25.08 29.92
C LEU A 30 16.39 26.44 29.71
N TRP A 31 16.49 27.20 30.81
CA TRP A 31 17.01 28.56 30.80
C TRP A 31 17.99 28.82 31.94
N TYR A 32 19.28 28.59 31.69
CA TYR A 32 20.34 28.88 32.66
C TYR A 32 20.71 30.37 32.66
N LYS A 33 20.63 31.03 33.82
CA LYS A 33 20.85 32.48 33.96
C LYS A 33 22.26 32.93 33.55
N ASP A 34 23.23 32.04 33.69
CA ASP A 34 24.65 32.18 33.37
C ASP A 34 25.05 31.42 32.10
N GLY A 35 24.08 30.86 31.36
CA GLY A 35 24.33 30.27 30.05
C GLY A 35 24.92 31.28 29.06
N ASN A 36 25.81 30.81 28.19
CA ASN A 36 26.63 31.62 27.28
C ASN A 36 26.30 31.42 25.79
N ILE A 37 25.21 30.70 25.50
CA ILE A 37 24.65 30.53 24.16
C ILE A 37 23.14 30.31 24.25
N ILE A 38 22.41 30.76 23.23
CA ILE A 38 20.99 30.46 23.06
C ILE A 38 20.79 29.66 21.78
N LEU A 39 20.15 28.50 21.90
CA LEU A 39 19.71 27.70 20.78
C LEU A 39 18.25 28.02 20.51
N ILE A 40 17.90 28.40 19.28
CA ILE A 40 16.53 28.64 18.84
C ILE A 40 16.07 27.44 18.02
N ALA A 41 15.00 26.80 18.46
CA ALA A 41 14.32 25.73 17.74
C ALA A 41 13.55 26.28 16.54
N GLU A 42 13.13 25.39 15.63
CA GLU A 42 12.40 25.77 14.41
C GLU A 42 11.10 26.54 14.71
N ASP A 43 10.41 26.18 15.79
CA ASP A 43 9.17 26.80 16.28
C ASP A 43 9.40 28.10 17.07
N GLY A 44 10.63 28.64 17.08
CA GLY A 44 10.95 29.94 17.67
C GLY A 44 11.09 29.93 19.20
N VAL A 45 11.12 28.74 19.82
CA VAL A 45 11.41 28.56 21.25
C VAL A 45 12.92 28.49 21.46
N GLY A 46 13.42 29.26 22.42
CA GLY A 46 14.84 29.34 22.72
C GLY A 46 15.25 28.70 24.04
N PHE A 47 16.42 28.07 24.04
CA PHE A 47 17.03 27.44 25.20
C PHE A 47 18.39 28.08 25.50
N ARG A 48 18.53 28.65 26.70
CA ARG A 48 19.79 29.27 27.14
C ARG A 48 20.63 28.27 27.92
N VAL A 49 21.75 27.85 27.34
CA VAL A 49 22.57 26.72 27.81
C VAL A 49 24.08 27.04 27.75
N TYR A 50 24.94 26.05 28.04
CA TYR A 50 26.39 26.19 28.06
C TYR A 50 27.07 25.56 26.84
N ARG A 51 27.89 26.34 26.13
CA ARG A 51 28.70 25.89 24.98
C ARG A 51 29.61 24.71 25.34
N GLY A 52 30.25 24.76 26.52
CA GLY A 52 31.21 23.74 26.94
C GLY A 52 30.61 22.34 27.03
N ILE A 53 29.40 22.23 27.59
CA ILE A 53 28.66 20.96 27.71
C ILE A 53 28.26 20.46 26.31
N LEU A 54 27.76 21.35 25.44
CA LEU A 54 27.42 20.97 24.07
C LEU A 54 28.65 20.47 23.29
N SER A 55 29.80 21.14 23.39
CA SER A 55 31.05 20.71 22.75
C SER A 55 31.65 19.43 23.32
N GLN A 56 31.40 19.15 24.59
CA GLN A 56 31.85 17.91 25.23
C GLN A 56 31.13 16.70 24.62
N TRP A 57 29.82 16.82 24.40
CA TRP A 57 28.97 15.71 24.01
C TRP A 57 28.71 15.61 22.50
N SER A 58 28.78 16.71 21.76
CA SER A 58 28.51 16.77 20.32
C SER A 58 29.73 17.26 19.54
N GLU A 59 30.14 16.45 18.56
CA GLU A 59 31.24 16.79 17.66
C GLU A 59 30.86 17.95 16.74
N ILE A 60 29.62 17.97 16.23
CA ILE A 60 29.12 19.06 15.39
C ILE A 60 29.12 20.40 16.13
N PHE A 61 28.63 20.44 17.38
CA PHE A 61 28.67 21.67 18.16
C PHE A 61 30.10 22.09 18.52
N ARG A 62 30.98 21.12 18.83
CA ARG A 62 32.41 21.38 19.05
C ARG A 62 33.03 22.05 17.83
N ASP A 63 32.87 21.47 16.64
CA ASP A 63 33.44 22.00 15.41
C ASP A 63 32.81 23.35 15.04
N MET A 64 31.48 23.47 15.14
CA MET A 64 30.76 24.71 14.86
C MET A 64 31.26 25.89 15.72
N PHE A 65 31.59 25.66 17.00
CA PHE A 65 32.09 26.73 17.87
C PHE A 65 33.58 27.04 17.69
N THR A 66 34.34 26.20 16.99
CA THR A 66 35.74 26.50 16.63
C THR A 66 35.84 27.45 15.43
N VAL A 67 34.79 27.56 14.61
CA VAL A 67 34.76 28.47 13.47
C VAL A 67 34.64 29.92 13.96
N PRO A 68 35.50 30.85 13.48
CA PRO A 68 35.40 32.26 13.82
C PRO A 68 34.03 32.82 13.44
N GLN A 69 33.28 33.25 14.44
CA GLN A 69 31.96 33.86 14.29
C GLN A 69 32.11 35.28 13.70
N PRO A 70 31.29 35.69 12.72
CA PRO A 70 31.31 37.06 12.19
C PRO A 70 30.98 38.09 13.28
N VAL A 71 31.40 39.35 13.07
CA VAL A 71 31.24 40.41 14.09
C VAL A 71 29.74 40.73 14.36
N ASP A 72 28.88 40.50 13.37
CA ASP A 72 27.44 40.78 13.37
C ASP A 72 26.57 39.55 13.71
N VAL A 73 27.06 38.64 14.56
CA VAL A 73 26.24 37.50 15.01
C VAL A 73 25.04 38.00 15.80
N GLU A 74 23.88 37.46 15.45
CA GLU A 74 22.63 37.70 16.14
C GLU A 74 22.77 37.40 17.64
N LYS A 75 22.34 38.37 18.46
CA LYS A 75 22.36 38.25 19.91
C LYS A 75 20.96 38.43 20.47
N TRP A 76 20.59 37.54 21.36
CA TRP A 76 19.39 37.66 22.17
C TRP A 76 19.81 37.65 23.65
N GLU A 77 19.36 38.65 24.40
CA GLU A 77 19.76 38.87 25.80
C GLU A 77 21.29 38.91 26.03
N GLY A 78 22.04 39.41 25.05
CA GLY A 78 23.50 39.53 25.10
C GLY A 78 24.26 38.23 24.82
N CYS A 79 23.57 37.11 24.62
CA CYS A 79 24.14 35.82 24.22
C CYS A 79 24.04 35.60 22.72
N ALA A 80 25.02 34.91 22.13
CA ALA A 80 24.95 34.54 20.72
C ALA A 80 23.82 33.53 20.48
N VAL A 81 23.09 33.71 19.38
CA VAL A 81 21.97 32.87 18.95
C VAL A 81 22.43 31.87 17.88
N VAL A 82 21.97 30.63 17.98
CA VAL A 82 22.12 29.61 16.94
C VAL A 82 20.74 29.05 16.62
N HIS A 83 20.33 29.18 15.36
CA HIS A 83 19.09 28.61 14.86
C HIS A 83 19.29 27.14 14.48
N LEU A 84 18.42 26.27 14.97
CA LEU A 84 18.39 24.85 14.70
C LEU A 84 17.09 24.50 13.99
N SER A 85 17.15 23.57 13.04
CA SER A 85 15.96 23.07 12.32
C SER A 85 15.25 21.92 13.04
N ASP A 86 15.40 21.84 14.37
CA ASP A 86 14.78 20.79 15.18
C ASP A 86 13.65 21.41 16.02
N SER A 87 12.63 20.60 16.32
CA SER A 87 11.53 21.03 17.17
C SER A 87 11.99 21.32 18.59
N SER A 88 11.35 22.31 19.25
CA SER A 88 11.64 22.63 20.64
C SER A 88 11.46 21.45 21.58
N ARG A 89 10.49 20.58 21.33
CA ARG A 89 10.21 19.39 22.16
C ARG A 89 11.34 18.38 22.10
N SER A 90 11.79 18.00 20.91
CA SER A 90 12.91 17.06 20.73
C SER A 90 14.21 17.63 21.31
N LEU A 91 14.47 18.93 21.08
CA LEU A 91 15.61 19.62 21.68
C LEU A 91 15.53 19.64 23.21
N ALA A 92 14.37 19.96 23.78
CA ALA A 92 14.18 19.97 25.23
C ALA A 92 14.45 18.59 25.84
N ARG A 93 13.99 17.49 25.23
CA ARG A 93 14.26 16.12 25.70
C ARG A 93 15.76 15.82 25.74
N VAL A 94 16.46 16.08 24.64
CA VAL A 94 17.91 15.79 24.55
C VAL A 94 18.73 16.73 25.43
N LEU A 95 18.40 18.02 25.49
CA LEU A 95 19.08 18.96 26.38
C LEU A 95 18.83 18.62 27.85
N ARG A 96 17.64 18.16 28.25
CA ARG A 96 17.40 17.68 29.62
C ARG A 96 18.35 16.53 29.96
N ILE A 97 18.57 15.62 29.01
CA ILE A 97 19.48 14.50 29.20
C ILE A 97 20.93 14.97 29.31
N LEU A 98 21.40 15.80 28.38
CA LEU A 98 22.81 16.25 28.33
C LEU A 98 23.23 17.12 29.51
N PHE A 99 22.28 17.86 30.08
CA PHE A 99 22.52 18.78 31.21
C PHE A 99 22.08 18.19 32.55
N ALA A 100 21.53 16.97 32.57
CA ALA A 100 21.34 16.22 33.79
C ALA A 100 22.64 15.53 34.23
N ASP A 101 22.75 15.19 35.51
CA ASP A 101 23.88 14.39 36.03
C ASP A 101 23.89 13.00 35.36
N GLU A 102 25.06 12.39 35.15
CA GLU A 102 25.22 11.07 34.48
C GLU A 102 24.36 9.99 35.16
N SER A 103 24.12 10.16 36.47
CA SER A 103 23.22 9.32 37.27
C SER A 103 21.75 9.39 36.81
N SER A 104 21.28 10.50 36.25
CA SER A 104 19.87 10.73 35.90
C SER A 104 19.36 9.82 34.78
N LEU A 105 20.18 9.51 33.77
CA LEU A 105 19.85 8.55 32.71
C LEU A 105 19.76 7.11 33.22
N VAL A 106 20.58 6.77 34.23
CA VAL A 106 20.55 5.47 34.91
C VAL A 106 19.33 5.37 35.84
N PHE A 107 18.88 6.50 36.42
CA PHE A 107 17.72 6.56 37.32
C PHE A 107 16.37 6.60 36.57
N HIS A 108 16.30 7.16 35.36
CA HIS A 108 15.07 7.13 34.54
C HIS A 108 14.98 5.80 33.80
N ARG A 109 14.65 4.76 34.55
CA ARG A 109 14.52 3.37 34.07
C ARG A 109 13.43 3.18 33.02
N ARG A 110 12.60 4.18 32.71
CA ARG A 110 11.61 4.12 31.62
C ARG A 110 11.65 5.44 30.87
N LEU A 111 11.93 5.39 29.57
CA LEU A 111 11.88 6.57 28.72
C LEU A 111 10.73 6.40 27.71
N PRO A 112 9.90 7.44 27.50
CA PRO A 112 8.93 7.45 26.41
C PRO A 112 9.61 7.22 25.06
N ILE A 113 8.92 6.59 24.11
CA ILE A 113 9.50 6.29 22.79
C ILE A 113 9.93 7.58 22.08
N GLU A 114 9.22 8.69 22.29
CA GLU A 114 9.48 10.01 21.73
C GLU A 114 10.82 10.56 22.23
N THR A 115 11.20 10.20 23.47
CA THR A 115 12.51 10.52 24.02
C THR A 115 13.60 9.68 23.37
N VAL A 116 13.36 8.37 23.20
CA VAL A 116 14.29 7.47 22.52
C VAL A 116 14.46 7.87 21.05
N ALA A 117 13.39 8.24 20.37
CA ALA A 117 13.37 8.77 19.01
C ALA A 117 14.19 10.07 18.91
N ALA A 118 13.97 11.03 19.81
CA ALA A 118 14.74 12.28 19.85
C ALA A 118 16.24 12.01 20.14
N MET A 119 16.55 11.11 21.07
CA MET A 119 17.94 10.68 21.34
C MET A 119 18.60 10.08 20.09
N LEU A 120 17.85 9.26 19.33
CA LEU A 120 18.36 8.60 18.14
C LEU A 120 18.55 9.60 16.98
N GLN A 121 17.55 10.45 16.71
CA GLN A 121 17.59 11.45 15.64
C GLN A 121 18.64 12.53 15.91
N LEU A 122 18.56 13.23 17.04
CA LEU A 122 19.47 14.31 17.36
C LEU A 122 20.86 13.79 17.70
N GLY A 123 20.96 12.61 18.32
CA GLY A 123 22.24 11.95 18.54
C GLY A 123 22.95 11.59 17.25
N THR A 124 22.20 11.29 16.19
CA THR A 124 22.78 11.09 14.85
C THR A 124 23.15 12.42 14.19
N LYS A 125 22.20 13.36 14.12
CA LYS A 125 22.35 14.67 13.46
C LYS A 125 23.53 15.47 14.04
N TYR A 126 23.66 15.48 15.36
CA TYR A 126 24.69 16.22 16.08
C TYR A 126 25.88 15.36 16.51
N GLN A 127 25.97 14.11 16.04
CA GLN A 127 27.05 13.17 16.36
C GLN A 127 27.29 13.01 17.88
N ILE A 128 26.21 12.88 18.64
CA ILE A 128 26.25 12.58 20.07
C ILE A 128 26.22 11.05 20.22
N HIS A 129 27.39 10.42 20.11
CA HIS A 129 27.50 8.96 20.00
C HIS A 129 26.89 8.20 21.18
N HIS A 130 27.06 8.69 22.40
CA HIS A 130 26.51 8.04 23.60
C HIS A 130 24.97 7.98 23.55
N LEU A 131 24.30 9.08 23.20
CA LEU A 131 22.83 9.10 23.05
C LEU A 131 22.36 8.17 21.95
N ARG A 132 23.05 8.16 20.81
CA ARG A 132 22.70 7.26 19.70
C ARG A 132 22.82 5.80 20.13
N GLN A 133 23.92 5.40 20.77
CA GLN A 133 24.13 4.03 21.23
C GLN A 133 23.11 3.61 22.29
N GLU A 134 22.84 4.50 23.23
CA GLU A 134 21.92 4.28 24.34
C GLU A 134 20.46 4.20 23.87
N ALA A 135 20.09 4.94 22.83
CA ALA A 135 18.80 4.81 22.15
C ALA A 135 18.69 3.47 21.39
N ILE A 136 19.73 3.08 20.63
CA ILE A 136 19.75 1.79 19.93
C ILE A 136 19.66 0.63 20.93
N SER A 137 20.39 0.69 22.04
CA SER A 137 20.36 -0.37 23.06
C SER A 137 18.96 -0.54 23.64
N ARG A 138 18.21 0.54 23.86
CA ARG A 138 16.80 0.47 24.28
C ARG A 138 15.89 -0.09 23.20
N LEU A 139 16.07 0.31 21.94
CA LEU A 139 15.26 -0.24 20.85
C LEU A 139 15.52 -1.73 20.63
N VAL A 140 16.77 -2.19 20.71
CA VAL A 140 17.13 -3.61 20.59
C VAL A 140 16.52 -4.45 21.72
N PHE A 141 16.25 -3.87 22.90
CA PHE A 141 15.53 -4.57 23.95
C PHE A 141 14.08 -4.92 23.58
N TYR A 142 13.42 -4.05 22.78
CA TYR A 142 12.04 -4.23 22.33
C TYR A 142 11.90 -4.96 21.00
N PHE A 143 12.89 -4.77 20.13
CA PHE A 143 13.00 -5.39 18.81
C PHE A 143 14.27 -6.24 18.76
N PRO A 144 14.41 -7.24 19.65
CA PRO A 144 15.61 -8.05 19.71
C PRO A 144 15.78 -8.91 18.46
N PRO A 145 17.05 -9.18 18.07
CA PRO A 145 17.36 -10.04 16.93
C PRO A 145 17.15 -11.54 17.19
N ARG A 146 16.91 -11.92 18.45
CA ARG A 146 16.76 -13.31 18.90
C ARG A 146 15.32 -13.59 19.34
N LEU A 147 14.78 -14.73 18.92
CA LEU A 147 13.42 -15.17 19.28
C LEU A 147 13.22 -15.32 20.79
N GLU A 148 14.22 -15.86 21.50
CA GLU A 148 14.16 -16.08 22.95
C GLU A 148 14.01 -14.77 23.75
N ASP A 149 14.59 -13.69 23.21
CA ASP A 149 14.55 -12.37 23.80
C ASP A 149 13.28 -11.60 23.39
N PHE A 150 12.60 -12.02 22.31
CA PHE A 150 11.43 -11.35 21.75
C PHE A 150 10.17 -11.59 22.58
N LYS A 151 10.00 -10.76 23.62
CA LYS A 151 8.90 -10.84 24.59
C LYS A 151 7.84 -9.78 24.30
N ASN A 152 6.76 -10.18 23.64
CA ASN A 152 5.57 -9.35 23.46
C ASN A 152 4.30 -10.22 23.58
N ARG A 153 3.12 -9.58 23.64
CA ARG A 153 1.82 -10.25 23.88
C ARG A 153 1.47 -11.27 22.79
N HIS A 154 2.02 -11.08 21.60
CA HIS A 154 1.79 -11.89 20.41
C HIS A 154 2.91 -12.92 20.18
N ALA A 155 3.96 -12.92 21.02
CA ALA A 155 5.11 -13.83 20.92
C ALA A 155 5.37 -14.67 22.19
N THR A 156 4.79 -14.30 23.34
CA THR A 156 5.07 -14.90 24.66
C THR A 156 3.89 -14.75 25.63
N ASP A 157 3.94 -15.47 26.77
CA ASP A 157 3.16 -15.32 28.03
C ASP A 157 3.22 -13.92 28.68
N TRP A 158 3.41 -12.86 27.92
CA TRP A 158 3.48 -11.51 28.44
C TRP A 158 2.08 -11.07 28.87
N VAL A 159 1.74 -11.34 30.14
CA VAL A 159 0.56 -10.84 30.85
C VAL A 159 0.76 -9.34 31.14
N GLY A 160 0.64 -8.53 30.09
CA GLY A 160 0.43 -7.10 30.22
C GLY A 160 -1.03 -6.81 30.59
N SER A 161 -1.32 -6.80 31.90
CA SER A 161 -2.57 -6.40 32.59
C SER A 161 -3.55 -7.52 32.93
N ASP A 162 -3.55 -7.97 34.20
CA ASP A 162 -4.62 -7.70 35.16
C ASP A 162 -4.41 -8.45 36.50
N SER A 163 -3.99 -7.73 37.54
CA SER A 163 -4.52 -7.77 38.94
C SER A 163 -3.53 -7.21 39.98
N GLY A 164 -3.62 -5.90 40.23
CA GLY A 164 -3.62 -5.37 41.62
C GLY A 164 -2.31 -5.22 42.41
N ASN A 165 -1.12 -5.48 41.87
CA ASN A 165 0.15 -5.17 42.57
C ASN A 165 1.19 -4.63 41.58
N ASP A 166 1.19 -3.31 41.41
CA ASP A 166 1.90 -2.59 40.34
C ASP A 166 3.41 -2.35 40.59
N ASP A 167 4.03 -2.99 41.60
CA ASP A 167 5.35 -2.54 42.08
C ASP A 167 6.47 -3.59 42.11
N GLN A 168 6.27 -4.86 41.72
CA GLN A 168 7.32 -5.87 41.99
C GLN A 168 7.98 -6.59 40.82
N PHE A 169 7.46 -6.60 39.59
CA PHE A 169 8.16 -7.30 38.50
C PHE A 169 7.83 -6.80 37.09
N SER A 170 7.87 -5.48 36.88
CA SER A 170 8.02 -4.95 35.52
C SER A 170 9.51 -4.83 35.16
N PRO A 171 9.95 -5.24 33.97
CA PRO A 171 11.37 -5.15 33.59
C PRO A 171 11.87 -3.71 33.63
N ASP A 172 13.00 -3.51 34.31
CA ASP A 172 13.79 -2.28 34.31
C ASP A 172 14.12 -1.88 32.85
N GLY A 173 13.82 -0.64 32.44
CA GLY A 173 14.12 -0.15 31.08
C GLY A 173 12.88 0.18 30.24
N ALA A 174 11.69 -0.21 30.67
CA ALA A 174 10.57 -0.37 29.76
C ALA A 174 9.96 0.92 29.17
N ILE A 175 9.93 1.05 27.84
CA ILE A 175 8.93 1.80 27.06
C ILE A 175 7.54 1.26 27.47
N SER A 176 6.61 2.14 27.82
CA SER A 176 5.21 1.81 28.09
C SER A 176 4.59 1.02 26.92
N ASN A 177 3.52 0.25 27.18
CA ASN A 177 2.75 -0.54 26.21
C ASN A 177 2.92 -0.06 24.76
N ILE A 178 3.58 -0.85 23.90
CA ILE A 178 3.83 -0.49 22.50
C ILE A 178 2.48 -0.29 21.80
N THR A 179 2.23 0.92 21.33
CA THR A 179 1.07 1.30 20.52
C THR A 179 1.42 1.24 19.03
N THR A 180 0.41 1.46 18.18
CA THR A 180 0.58 1.55 16.72
C THR A 180 1.58 2.65 16.35
N CYS A 181 1.45 3.87 16.90
CA CYS A 181 2.37 4.98 16.60
C CYS A 181 3.82 4.64 16.95
N HIS A 182 4.07 3.92 18.04
CA HIS A 182 5.41 3.51 18.44
C HIS A 182 6.06 2.58 17.40
N VAL A 183 5.30 1.64 16.83
CA VAL A 183 5.81 0.73 15.80
C VAL A 183 6.13 1.48 14.51
N TRP A 184 5.28 2.42 14.08
CA TRP A 184 5.48 3.21 12.86
C TRP A 184 6.72 4.09 13.03
N THR A 185 6.85 4.75 14.18
CA THR A 185 8.02 5.54 14.55
C THR A 185 9.30 4.72 14.41
N VAL A 186 9.32 3.50 14.94
CA VAL A 186 10.51 2.64 14.88
C VAL A 186 10.84 2.21 13.45
N ILE A 187 9.85 1.83 12.63
CA ILE A 187 10.08 1.45 11.22
C ILE A 187 10.65 2.63 10.44
N VAL A 188 10.01 3.81 10.54
CA VAL A 188 10.43 5.03 9.85
C VAL A 188 11.84 5.44 10.26
N LEU A 189 12.14 5.45 11.56
CA LEU A 189 13.47 5.80 12.08
C LEU A 189 14.54 4.78 11.71
N ALA A 190 14.21 3.48 11.79
CA ALA A 190 15.16 2.42 11.45
C ALA A 190 15.55 2.48 9.97
N ARG A 191 14.61 2.84 9.08
CA ARG A 191 14.92 3.07 7.66
C ARG A 191 15.71 4.36 7.44
N ALA A 192 15.30 5.46 8.08
CA ALA A 192 15.98 6.75 7.92
C ALA A 192 17.44 6.74 8.42
N LEU A 193 17.75 5.91 9.43
CA LEU A 193 19.06 5.88 10.11
C LEU A 193 19.88 4.62 9.85
N ASP A 194 19.44 3.80 8.89
CA ASP A 194 20.06 2.54 8.45
C ASP A 194 20.33 1.58 9.62
N LEU A 195 19.25 1.19 10.32
CA LEU A 195 19.25 0.25 11.44
C LEU A 195 18.49 -1.04 11.06
N PRO A 196 19.00 -1.85 10.12
CA PRO A 196 18.26 -2.97 9.53
C PRO A 196 17.89 -4.08 10.51
N ALA A 197 18.64 -4.23 11.61
CA ALA A 197 18.37 -5.27 12.62
C ALA A 197 17.06 -5.07 13.38
N LEU A 198 16.54 -3.83 13.44
CA LEU A 198 15.26 -3.52 14.10
C LEU A 198 14.05 -3.81 13.20
N LEU A 199 14.26 -3.90 11.87
CA LEU A 199 13.16 -3.97 10.90
C LEU A 199 12.34 -5.26 11.02
N PRO A 200 12.90 -6.49 10.98
CA PRO A 200 12.06 -7.69 10.95
C PRO A 200 11.12 -7.83 12.17
N PRO A 201 11.58 -7.62 13.43
CA PRO A 201 10.69 -7.62 14.58
C PRO A 201 9.67 -6.47 14.56
N ALA A 202 10.04 -5.28 14.04
CA ALA A 202 9.13 -4.14 13.95
C ALA A 202 8.02 -4.36 12.93
N PHE A 203 8.35 -4.87 11.73
CA PHE A 203 7.38 -5.27 10.73
C PHE A 203 6.48 -6.40 11.21
N TYR A 204 7.01 -7.36 11.98
CA TYR A 204 6.17 -8.37 12.62
C TYR A 204 5.13 -7.76 13.56
N LEU A 205 5.53 -6.80 14.42
CA LEU A 205 4.60 -6.11 15.30
C LEU A 205 3.58 -5.26 14.52
N ALA A 206 4.00 -4.61 13.42
CA ALA A 206 3.09 -3.88 12.54
C ALA A 206 2.03 -4.80 11.93
N ALA A 207 2.42 -6.02 11.54
CA ALA A 207 1.51 -7.02 11.00
C ALA A 207 0.47 -7.56 12.01
N GLN A 208 0.64 -7.31 13.32
CA GLN A 208 -0.33 -7.72 14.35
C GLN A 208 -1.52 -6.77 14.50
N TYR A 209 -1.50 -5.60 13.85
CA TYR A 209 -2.62 -4.67 13.83
C TYR A 209 -3.59 -5.02 12.71
N ASP A 210 -4.83 -4.53 12.84
CA ASP A 210 -5.83 -4.64 11.77
C ASP A 210 -5.28 -4.02 10.49
N THR A 211 -5.51 -4.69 9.36
CA THR A 211 -5.02 -4.28 8.04
C THR A 211 -5.47 -2.86 7.69
N LEU A 212 -6.64 -2.40 8.14
CA LEU A 212 -7.10 -1.01 7.97
C LEU A 212 -6.13 -0.01 8.60
N LEU A 213 -5.67 -0.27 9.83
CA LEU A 213 -4.77 0.63 10.56
C LEU A 213 -3.41 0.80 9.88
N VAL A 214 -3.01 -0.13 9.01
CA VAL A 214 -1.74 -0.07 8.25
C VAL A 214 -1.75 1.08 7.22
N PHE A 215 -2.92 1.50 6.76
CA PHE A 215 -3.10 2.60 5.80
C PHE A 215 -3.34 3.95 6.50
N GLU A 216 -3.69 3.95 7.78
CA GLU A 216 -3.98 5.15 8.55
C GLU A 216 -2.72 5.82 9.13
N GLU A 217 -2.81 7.13 9.37
CA GLU A 217 -1.80 7.88 10.10
C GLU A 217 -1.94 7.68 11.61
N SER A 218 -0.81 7.73 12.33
CA SER A 218 -0.81 7.56 13.78
C SER A 218 -0.04 8.69 14.45
N SER A 219 -0.77 9.51 15.21
CA SER A 219 -0.18 10.63 15.95
C SER A 219 0.47 10.16 17.26
N ASP A 220 1.64 10.69 17.58
CA ASP A 220 2.26 10.52 18.91
C ASP A 220 1.73 11.54 19.94
N GLU A 221 2.25 11.49 21.17
CA GLU A 221 1.86 12.42 22.25
C GLU A 221 2.18 13.90 21.92
N ASP A 222 3.10 14.15 20.99
CA ASP A 222 3.44 15.48 20.53
C ASP A 222 2.52 15.96 19.38
N GLY A 223 1.63 15.09 18.88
CA GLY A 223 0.83 15.36 17.69
C GLY A 223 1.65 15.34 16.40
N VAL A 224 2.76 14.58 16.38
CA VAL A 224 3.48 14.27 15.14
C VAL A 224 2.83 13.04 14.52
N ASP A 225 2.38 13.19 13.27
CA ASP A 225 1.75 12.11 12.52
C ASP A 225 2.80 11.22 11.87
N TRP A 226 2.76 9.94 12.22
CA TRP A 226 3.63 8.91 11.67
C TRP A 226 2.85 8.08 10.66
N THR A 227 3.34 8.04 9.42
CA THR A 227 2.81 7.22 8.33
C THR A 227 3.88 6.29 7.78
N LEU A 228 3.49 5.08 7.39
CA LEU A 228 4.35 4.18 6.65
C LEU A 228 4.46 4.66 5.20
N SER A 229 5.63 4.46 4.58
CA SER A 229 5.74 4.66 3.14
C SER A 229 4.85 3.65 2.41
N ALA A 230 4.35 3.97 1.20
CA ALA A 230 3.55 3.03 0.41
C ALA A 230 4.26 1.66 0.22
N ASP A 231 5.59 1.73 0.15
CA ASP A 231 6.50 0.60 0.05
C ASP A 231 6.53 -0.25 1.35
N ASP A 232 6.47 0.39 2.52
CA ASP A 232 6.42 -0.28 3.82
C ASP A 232 5.01 -0.83 4.12
N THR A 233 3.95 -0.08 3.78
CA THR A 233 2.56 -0.54 3.81
C THR A 233 2.42 -1.84 3.00
N ARG A 234 2.94 -1.87 1.76
CA ARG A 234 2.97 -3.08 0.94
C ARG A 234 3.71 -4.23 1.65
N ARG A 235 4.85 -3.97 2.28
CA ARG A 235 5.63 -4.99 3.00
C ARG A 235 4.86 -5.56 4.19
N VAL A 236 4.22 -4.72 5.00
CA VAL A 236 3.37 -5.16 6.12
C VAL A 236 2.24 -6.04 5.61
N VAL A 237 1.49 -5.59 4.59
CA VAL A 237 0.35 -6.35 4.04
C VAL A 237 0.79 -7.70 3.45
N VAL A 238 1.87 -7.73 2.67
CA VAL A 238 2.44 -8.99 2.17
C VAL A 238 2.89 -9.88 3.32
N GLY A 239 3.52 -9.32 4.35
CA GLY A 239 3.92 -10.05 5.54
C GLY A 239 2.73 -10.62 6.32
N GLN A 240 1.61 -9.89 6.44
CA GLN A 240 0.37 -10.39 7.04
C GLN A 240 -0.15 -11.61 6.29
N GLU A 241 -0.15 -11.59 4.95
CA GLU A 241 -0.53 -12.74 4.13
C GLU A 241 0.39 -13.96 4.35
N GLN A 242 1.71 -13.76 4.37
CA GLN A 242 2.67 -14.82 4.63
C GLN A 242 2.55 -15.40 6.06
N LEU A 243 2.35 -14.55 7.06
CA LEU A 243 2.15 -14.98 8.45
C LEU A 243 0.85 -15.77 8.60
N ARG A 244 -0.26 -15.31 8.00
CA ARG A 244 -1.53 -16.05 7.98
C ARG A 244 -1.40 -17.40 7.30
N ARG A 245 -0.65 -17.48 6.20
CA ARG A 245 -0.32 -18.76 5.55
C ARG A 245 0.35 -19.72 6.53
N ARG A 246 1.34 -19.26 7.29
CA ARG A 246 2.04 -20.10 8.28
C ARG A 246 1.14 -20.51 9.44
N SER A 247 0.31 -19.60 9.95
CA SER A 247 -0.71 -19.93 10.96
C SER A 247 -1.69 -21.00 10.44
N THR A 248 -2.07 -20.93 9.16
CA THR A 248 -3.01 -21.89 8.54
C THR A 248 -2.37 -23.26 8.30
N GLU A 249 -1.07 -23.34 7.99
CA GLU A 249 -0.34 -24.61 7.85
C GLU A 249 -0.42 -25.46 9.13
N PHE A 250 -0.42 -24.83 10.31
CA PHE A 250 -0.61 -25.53 11.57
C PHE A 250 -2.01 -26.17 11.73
N LEU A 251 -3.05 -25.62 11.09
CA LEU A 251 -4.39 -26.21 11.12
C LEU A 251 -4.45 -27.58 10.45
N VAL A 252 -3.62 -27.85 9.43
CA VAL A 252 -3.53 -29.18 8.80
C VAL A 252 -2.98 -30.20 9.77
N PHE A 253 -1.96 -29.80 10.52
CA PHE A 253 -1.36 -30.66 11.52
C PHE A 253 -2.38 -31.10 12.59
N LEU A 254 -3.39 -30.26 12.87
CA LEU A 254 -4.52 -30.62 13.75
C LEU A 254 -5.55 -31.55 13.10
N THR A 255 -5.55 -31.70 11.77
CA THR A 255 -6.37 -32.70 11.06
C THR A 255 -5.73 -34.09 10.99
N ASP A 256 -4.44 -34.19 11.31
CA ASP A 256 -3.72 -35.46 11.35
C ASP A 256 -4.10 -36.31 12.55
N LYS A 257 -3.69 -37.59 12.50
CA LYS A 257 -3.94 -38.54 13.59
C LYS A 257 -3.17 -38.09 14.85
N PRO A 258 -3.73 -38.34 16.06
CA PRO A 258 -3.01 -38.15 17.32
C PRO A 258 -1.65 -38.85 17.32
N SER A 259 -0.74 -38.35 18.17
CA SER A 259 0.63 -38.84 18.28
C SER A 259 0.71 -40.38 18.31
N PRO A 260 1.75 -41.00 17.73
CA PRO A 260 1.90 -42.47 17.76
C PRO A 260 1.84 -43.09 19.16
N GLY A 261 2.33 -42.35 20.18
CA GLY A 261 2.27 -42.72 21.60
C GLY A 261 1.00 -42.30 22.36
N CYS A 262 -0.09 -41.95 21.66
CA CYS A 262 -1.31 -41.43 22.28
C CYS A 262 -2.00 -42.45 23.21
N ALA A 263 -2.30 -42.03 24.44
CA ALA A 263 -2.97 -42.87 25.44
C ALA A 263 -4.47 -43.07 25.17
N SER A 264 -5.16 -42.08 24.58
CA SER A 264 -6.59 -42.14 24.26
C SER A 264 -6.85 -41.55 22.88
N ARG A 265 -6.75 -42.40 21.85
CA ARG A 265 -6.82 -41.94 20.45
C ARG A 265 -8.12 -41.23 20.09
N ARG A 266 -9.26 -41.68 20.61
CA ARG A 266 -10.56 -41.03 20.36
C ARG A 266 -10.67 -39.71 21.11
N GLY A 267 -10.31 -39.69 22.39
CA GLY A 267 -10.37 -38.49 23.22
C GLY A 267 -9.48 -37.36 22.69
N CYS A 268 -8.20 -37.66 22.38
CA CYS A 268 -7.30 -36.64 21.83
C CYS A 268 -7.75 -36.16 20.44
N MET A 269 -8.36 -37.02 19.62
CA MET A 269 -8.90 -36.62 18.31
C MET A 269 -10.11 -35.67 18.45
N ASP A 270 -10.99 -35.91 19.42
CA ASP A 270 -12.10 -35.00 19.71
C ASP A 270 -11.60 -33.64 20.23
N VAL A 271 -10.54 -33.64 21.06
CA VAL A 271 -9.88 -32.42 21.54
C VAL A 271 -9.19 -31.68 20.40
N GLN A 272 -8.46 -32.37 19.51
CA GLN A 272 -7.88 -31.77 18.29
C GLN A 272 -8.93 -31.08 17.41
N HIS A 273 -10.08 -31.72 17.20
CA HIS A 273 -11.18 -31.09 16.47
C HIS A 273 -11.74 -29.85 17.18
N THR A 274 -11.72 -29.84 18.51
CA THR A 274 -12.14 -28.68 19.32
C THR A 274 -11.14 -27.53 19.20
N ILE A 275 -9.84 -27.83 19.25
CA ILE A 275 -8.76 -26.86 19.02
C ILE A 275 -8.90 -26.29 17.61
N LEU A 276 -8.99 -27.14 16.58
CA LEU A 276 -9.16 -26.73 15.19
C LEU A 276 -10.38 -25.82 15.02
N ARG A 277 -11.51 -26.13 15.67
CA ARG A 277 -12.71 -25.29 15.63
C ARG A 277 -12.45 -23.90 16.23
N THR A 278 -11.85 -23.87 17.41
CA THR A 278 -11.54 -22.62 18.13
C THR A 278 -10.61 -21.76 17.30
N LEU A 279 -9.52 -22.35 16.81
CA LEU A 279 -8.58 -21.67 15.94
C LEU A 279 -9.23 -21.23 14.63
N VAL A 280 -10.06 -22.03 13.93
CA VAL A 280 -10.73 -21.56 12.71
C VAL A 280 -11.70 -20.38 12.98
N GLN A 281 -12.28 -20.31 14.18
CA GLN A 281 -13.12 -19.18 14.57
C GLN A 281 -12.31 -17.90 14.85
N GLU A 282 -11.10 -18.04 15.38
CA GLU A 282 -10.22 -16.94 15.79
C GLU A 282 -9.18 -16.54 14.71
N ALA A 283 -8.74 -17.49 13.88
CA ALA A 283 -7.65 -17.38 12.89
C ALA A 283 -7.98 -16.51 11.67
N TYR A 284 -9.15 -15.90 11.64
CA TYR A 284 -9.53 -14.93 10.59
C TYR A 284 -8.54 -13.76 10.50
N LEU A 285 -7.88 -13.41 11.62
CA LEU A 285 -6.93 -12.29 11.70
C LEU A 285 -5.56 -12.70 12.24
N ASP A 286 -5.30 -14.00 12.42
CA ASP A 286 -4.16 -14.42 13.25
C ASP A 286 -2.83 -14.39 12.48
N THR A 287 -2.15 -13.25 12.59
CA THR A 287 -0.76 -13.05 12.17
C THR A 287 0.22 -13.36 13.30
N ALA A 288 -0.25 -13.89 14.45
CA ALA A 288 0.56 -14.22 15.62
C ALA A 288 1.33 -15.54 15.46
N ALA A 289 1.96 -15.75 14.30
CA ALA A 289 2.73 -16.96 13.99
C ALA A 289 3.97 -17.17 14.88
N LEU A 290 4.32 -16.19 15.74
CA LEU A 290 5.41 -16.29 16.72
C LEU A 290 4.94 -16.53 18.16
N LEU A 291 3.64 -16.74 18.37
CA LEU A 291 3.07 -17.07 19.69
C LEU A 291 3.77 -18.30 20.27
N HIS A 292 3.92 -18.35 21.59
CA HIS A 292 4.52 -19.50 22.27
C HIS A 292 3.49 -20.63 22.40
N ALA A 293 3.92 -21.89 22.29
CA ALA A 293 3.08 -23.10 22.37
C ALA A 293 2.28 -23.31 23.68
N ARG A 294 2.38 -22.42 24.69
CA ARG A 294 1.79 -22.65 26.03
C ARG A 294 0.27 -22.75 26.00
N TRP A 295 -0.38 -22.12 25.03
CA TRP A 295 -1.83 -22.23 24.82
C TRP A 295 -2.28 -23.69 24.62
N ILE A 296 -1.40 -24.60 24.17
CA ILE A 296 -1.70 -26.03 23.98
C ILE A 296 -1.99 -26.71 25.33
N ASP A 297 -1.36 -26.25 26.41
CA ASP A 297 -1.51 -26.82 27.77
C ASP A 297 -2.90 -26.58 28.37
N GLU A 298 -3.66 -25.62 27.83
CA GLU A 298 -5.03 -25.34 28.24
C GLU A 298 -6.02 -26.43 27.79
N TYR A 299 -5.62 -27.27 26.84
CA TYR A 299 -6.46 -28.32 26.29
C TYR A 299 -6.17 -29.68 26.92
N PRO A 300 -7.20 -30.52 27.17
CA PRO A 300 -7.05 -31.80 27.86
C PRO A 300 -6.53 -32.91 26.93
N LEU A 301 -5.37 -32.70 26.31
CA LEU A 301 -4.62 -33.70 25.55
C LEU A 301 -3.84 -34.63 26.51
N CYS A 302 -3.59 -35.88 26.08
CA CYS A 302 -2.64 -36.72 26.82
C CYS A 302 -1.20 -36.20 26.64
N SER A 303 -0.32 -36.42 27.61
CA SER A 303 1.07 -35.92 27.59
C SER A 303 1.81 -36.18 26.28
N ALA A 304 1.75 -37.41 25.74
CA ALA A 304 2.40 -37.73 24.47
C ALA A 304 1.88 -36.93 23.27
N CYS A 305 0.60 -36.51 23.29
CA CYS A 305 0.05 -35.61 22.28
C CYS A 305 0.50 -34.18 22.55
N THR A 306 0.38 -33.69 23.79
CA THR A 306 0.84 -32.34 24.18
C THR A 306 2.29 -32.11 23.78
N ASP A 307 3.19 -33.04 24.10
CA ASP A 307 4.61 -32.96 23.74
C ASP A 307 4.82 -32.94 22.22
N HIS A 308 4.06 -33.75 21.48
CA HIS A 308 4.13 -33.83 20.03
C HIS A 308 3.67 -32.53 19.35
N PHE A 309 2.54 -31.97 19.78
CA PHE A 309 2.01 -30.71 19.27
C PHE A 309 2.92 -29.53 19.61
N THR A 310 3.35 -29.45 20.87
CA THR A 310 4.28 -28.41 21.34
C THR A 310 5.59 -28.44 20.56
N SER A 311 6.18 -29.62 20.37
CA SER A 311 7.44 -29.76 19.63
C SER A 311 7.30 -29.30 18.18
N HIS A 312 6.21 -29.69 17.50
CA HIS A 312 5.96 -29.27 16.12
C HIS A 312 5.71 -27.76 16.04
N TYR A 313 4.87 -27.22 16.92
CA TYR A 313 4.54 -25.79 16.92
C TYR A 313 5.76 -24.90 17.19
N GLU A 314 6.60 -25.24 18.18
CA GLU A 314 7.84 -24.50 18.47
C GLU A 314 8.88 -24.62 17.34
N GLN A 315 8.94 -25.75 16.63
CA GLN A 315 9.78 -25.88 15.42
C GLN A 315 9.32 -24.92 14.32
N GLU A 316 8.02 -24.86 14.04
CA GLU A 316 7.46 -23.95 13.05
C GLU A 316 7.60 -22.47 13.46
N ARG A 317 7.49 -22.17 14.76
CA ARG A 317 7.76 -20.85 15.34
C ARG A 317 9.21 -20.42 15.12
N MET A 318 10.17 -21.28 15.41
CA MET A 318 11.60 -21.01 15.18
C MET A 318 11.90 -20.81 13.69
N ARG A 319 11.29 -21.62 12.82
CA ARG A 319 11.44 -21.48 11.37
C ARG A 319 10.89 -20.13 10.89
N THR A 320 9.68 -19.77 11.34
CA THR A 320 9.05 -18.48 11.04
C THR A 320 9.93 -17.31 11.48
N TRP A 321 10.56 -17.39 12.66
CA TRP A 321 11.54 -16.39 13.07
C TRP A 321 12.73 -16.33 12.12
N SER A 322 13.32 -17.45 11.71
CA SER A 322 14.48 -17.45 10.83
C SER A 322 14.22 -16.87 9.43
N GLU A 323 12.98 -17.02 8.93
CA GLU A 323 12.54 -16.55 7.61
C GLU A 323 11.87 -15.17 7.66
N LEU A 324 11.79 -14.52 8.83
CA LEU A 324 10.97 -13.32 9.04
C LEU A 324 11.27 -12.18 8.06
N ALA A 325 12.55 -11.92 7.75
CA ALA A 325 12.93 -10.90 6.78
C ALA A 325 12.41 -11.21 5.35
N GLU A 326 12.31 -12.49 4.98
CA GLU A 326 11.79 -12.91 3.68
C GLU A 326 10.29 -12.63 3.57
N TYR A 327 9.54 -12.81 4.67
CA TYR A 327 8.08 -12.59 4.67
C TYR A 327 7.72 -11.14 4.41
N PHE A 328 8.55 -10.21 4.91
CA PHE A 328 8.41 -8.77 4.69
C PHE A 328 9.21 -8.26 3.49
N VAL A 329 9.78 -9.14 2.66
CA VAL A 329 10.55 -8.78 1.45
C VAL A 329 11.71 -7.81 1.76
N LEU A 330 12.35 -7.99 2.92
CA LEU A 330 13.49 -7.19 3.39
C LEU A 330 14.82 -7.80 2.89
N LYS A 331 15.04 -7.76 1.58
CA LYS A 331 16.22 -8.38 0.93
C LYS A 331 17.55 -7.77 1.37
N GLU A 332 17.51 -6.52 1.82
CA GLU A 332 18.65 -5.77 2.33
C GLU A 332 19.12 -6.22 3.72
N VAL A 333 18.28 -6.95 4.47
CA VAL A 333 18.55 -7.32 5.86
C VAL A 333 19.12 -8.74 5.93
N LYS A 334 20.31 -8.89 6.51
CA LYS A 334 20.82 -10.20 6.91
C LYS A 334 20.12 -10.65 8.19
N TRP A 335 19.29 -11.68 8.09
CA TRP A 335 18.47 -12.18 9.18
C TRP A 335 18.53 -13.70 9.28
N PRO A 336 18.53 -14.30 10.50
CA PRO A 336 18.62 -13.65 11.81
C PRO A 336 19.98 -12.98 12.04
N ALA A 337 20.00 -11.85 12.75
CA ALA A 337 21.27 -11.19 13.04
C ALA A 337 22.09 -12.08 14.00
N THR A 338 23.14 -12.70 13.50
CA THR A 338 24.11 -13.39 14.35
C THR A 338 24.79 -12.35 15.22
N ASN A 339 24.64 -12.45 16.55
CA ASN A 339 25.28 -11.57 17.52
C ASN A 339 26.77 -11.40 17.18
N SER A 340 27.10 -10.29 16.56
CA SER A 340 28.46 -9.80 16.37
C SER A 340 28.51 -8.33 16.78
N VAL A 341 27.83 -8.00 17.89
CA VAL A 341 28.00 -6.74 18.62
C VAL A 341 29.15 -6.83 19.64
N GLU A 342 29.81 -7.98 19.78
CA GLU A 342 30.94 -8.15 20.72
C GLU A 342 32.35 -7.83 20.16
N GLN A 343 32.50 -7.32 18.93
CA GLN A 343 33.84 -7.01 18.36
C GLN A 343 34.11 -5.54 18.01
N THR A 344 33.27 -4.60 18.42
CA THR A 344 33.60 -3.17 18.37
C THR A 344 33.81 -2.52 19.74
N ALA A 345 33.68 -3.28 20.85
CA ALA A 345 33.81 -2.76 22.21
C ALA A 345 35.12 -3.12 22.96
N SER A 346 36.07 -3.86 22.36
CA SER A 346 37.28 -4.36 23.06
C SER A 346 38.62 -4.03 22.42
N ARG A 347 38.72 -2.92 21.68
CA ARG A 347 40.02 -2.32 21.35
C ARG A 347 39.96 -0.82 21.54
N ASN A 348 40.06 -0.37 22.78
CA ASN A 348 40.70 0.90 23.16
C ASN A 348 40.84 0.98 24.69
N THR A 349 41.89 0.34 25.21
CA THR A 349 42.44 0.63 26.54
C THR A 349 43.96 0.87 26.41
N SER A 350 44.34 2.16 26.47
CA SER A 350 45.50 2.72 27.20
C SER A 350 46.97 2.50 26.74
N SER A 351 47.51 3.52 26.02
CA SER A 351 48.85 4.19 26.14
C SER A 351 50.19 3.48 25.80
N PRO A 352 51.33 4.20 25.57
CA PRO A 352 51.58 5.48 24.87
C PRO A 352 52.77 5.47 23.86
N LEU A 353 52.77 6.43 22.90
CA LEU A 353 53.87 7.06 22.13
C LEU A 353 55.04 6.23 21.53
N ILE A 354 55.25 6.37 20.21
CA ILE A 354 56.49 6.82 19.51
C ILE A 354 56.21 6.88 17.99
N LEU A 355 56.44 8.05 17.36
CA LEU A 355 56.51 8.25 15.90
C LEU A 355 57.85 7.71 15.35
N PRO A 356 57.90 7.20 14.11
CA PRO A 356 58.29 8.04 12.97
C PRO A 356 57.46 7.76 11.71
N ASP A 357 57.00 8.74 10.93
CA ASP A 357 57.68 9.74 10.08
C ASP A 357 57.73 9.30 8.60
N THR A 358 57.05 10.08 7.76
CA THR A 358 57.09 10.15 6.28
C THR A 358 56.53 8.93 5.50
N THR A 359 55.74 9.05 4.43
CA THR A 359 55.67 10.07 3.36
C THR A 359 54.24 10.24 2.81
N VAL A 360 53.93 11.50 2.53
CA VAL A 360 52.81 12.05 1.76
C VAL A 360 52.78 11.51 0.32
N GLN A 361 51.60 11.15 -0.20
CA GLN A 361 51.13 11.67 -1.49
C GLN A 361 49.62 11.51 -1.67
N SER A 362 49.00 12.68 -1.84
CA SER A 362 47.61 12.99 -2.16
C SER A 362 47.10 12.28 -3.42
N TYR A 363 45.81 11.92 -3.46
CA TYR A 363 44.93 12.31 -4.57
C TYR A 363 43.49 12.53 -4.10
N SER A 364 42.89 13.50 -4.76
CA SER A 364 41.69 14.28 -4.52
C SER A 364 40.36 13.56 -4.78
N LYS A 365 39.36 13.92 -3.95
CA LYS A 365 37.97 14.27 -4.29
C LYS A 365 37.58 14.10 -5.77
N THR A 366 36.58 13.25 -6.01
CA THR A 366 35.57 13.50 -7.07
C THR A 366 34.18 13.17 -6.55
N ARG A 367 33.31 14.17 -6.69
CA ARG A 367 31.94 14.32 -6.22
C ARG A 367 31.00 13.76 -7.29
N LEU A 368 30.06 12.89 -6.92
CA LEU A 368 28.97 12.42 -7.78
C LEU A 368 27.95 13.55 -7.97
N VAL A 369 27.58 13.78 -9.22
CA VAL A 369 26.63 14.80 -9.69
C VAL A 369 25.29 14.10 -9.95
N MET A 370 24.22 14.68 -9.40
CA MET A 370 22.83 14.38 -9.74
C MET A 370 22.49 15.00 -11.10
N ALA A 371 21.76 14.26 -11.94
CA ALA A 371 21.28 14.74 -13.23
C ALA A 371 19.84 15.23 -13.11
N ASP A 372 19.67 16.54 -13.08
CA ASP A 372 18.42 17.22 -13.41
C ASP A 372 18.46 17.62 -14.90
N HIS A 373 17.36 17.40 -15.62
CA HIS A 373 17.16 17.92 -16.97
C HIS A 373 15.97 18.90 -16.96
N ALA A 374 16.29 20.17 -16.71
CA ALA A 374 15.44 21.31 -17.01
C ALA A 374 16.13 22.15 -18.10
N SER A 375 15.50 22.29 -19.27
CA SER A 375 15.98 23.15 -20.36
C SER A 375 15.05 24.35 -20.52
N SER A 376 15.52 25.52 -20.07
CA SER A 376 14.98 26.83 -20.41
C SER A 376 16.10 27.75 -20.88
N THR A 377 16.14 27.91 -22.21
CA THR A 377 16.42 29.12 -23.02
C THR A 377 17.10 30.37 -22.43
N ASN A 378 18.14 30.85 -23.15
CA ASN A 378 18.38 32.23 -23.69
C ASN A 378 19.89 32.61 -23.70
N PRO A 379 20.35 33.72 -24.33
CA PRO A 379 20.25 34.12 -25.75
C PRO A 379 21.62 34.67 -26.28
N ARG A 380 21.74 34.94 -27.60
CA ARG A 380 22.65 35.91 -28.33
C ARG A 380 22.98 35.33 -29.73
N LYS A 381 23.08 36.06 -30.85
CA LYS A 381 22.95 37.48 -31.22
C LYS A 381 22.89 37.53 -32.77
N ARG A 382 21.91 38.28 -33.29
CA ARG A 382 21.78 38.95 -34.62
C ARG A 382 22.69 38.53 -35.79
N ALA A 383 22.05 38.10 -36.88
CA ALA A 383 22.42 38.49 -38.24
C ALA A 383 21.17 38.81 -39.08
N ARG A 384 21.19 40.05 -39.61
CA ARG A 384 20.47 40.68 -40.74
C ARG A 384 19.05 40.26 -41.15
N VAL A 385 18.21 41.30 -41.21
CA VAL A 385 16.89 41.37 -41.86
C VAL A 385 17.05 41.19 -43.37
N ASP A 386 16.30 40.26 -43.94
CA ASP A 386 15.77 40.35 -45.30
C ASP A 386 14.27 40.05 -45.24
N VAL A 387 13.48 40.96 -45.82
CA VAL A 387 12.02 40.96 -45.84
C VAL A 387 11.59 40.25 -47.12
N GLU A 388 11.11 39.00 -47.05
CA GLU A 388 10.27 38.41 -48.10
C GLU A 388 9.19 37.46 -47.53
N LYS A 389 7.95 37.98 -47.55
CA LYS A 389 6.62 37.38 -47.76
C LYS A 389 6.35 35.89 -47.41
N ASN A 390 5.36 35.72 -46.51
CA ASN A 390 4.33 34.66 -46.42
C ASN A 390 4.61 33.30 -47.07
N GLY A 391 4.91 32.31 -46.23
CA GLY A 391 4.68 30.89 -46.47
C GLY A 391 4.47 30.19 -45.13
N SER A 392 3.35 29.50 -44.97
CA SER A 392 3.02 28.64 -43.81
C SER A 392 4.11 27.60 -43.56
N PRO A 393 4.40 27.21 -42.30
CA PRO A 393 5.30 26.09 -42.04
C PRO A 393 4.64 24.80 -42.54
N ASP A 394 5.33 24.05 -43.40
CA ASP A 394 4.92 22.73 -43.86
C ASP A 394 5.00 21.75 -42.68
N VAL A 395 3.89 21.58 -41.96
CA VAL A 395 3.77 20.56 -40.92
C VAL A 395 3.39 19.25 -41.61
N ALA A 396 4.37 18.36 -41.80
CA ALA A 396 4.13 17.07 -42.43
C ALA A 396 3.53 16.09 -41.41
N TYR A 397 2.21 15.90 -41.46
CA TYR A 397 1.49 14.88 -40.68
C TYR A 397 1.68 13.48 -41.28
N LYS A 398 1.68 12.45 -40.43
CA LYS A 398 1.65 11.04 -40.88
C LYS A 398 0.21 10.68 -41.29
N ARG A 399 0.00 9.97 -42.41
CA ARG A 399 -1.34 9.47 -42.77
C ARG A 399 -1.70 8.24 -41.92
N GLY A 400 -2.88 8.26 -41.32
CA GLY A 400 -3.45 7.14 -40.55
C GLY A 400 -4.24 6.15 -41.41
N ASP A 401 -4.72 5.08 -40.78
CA ASP A 401 -5.35 3.94 -41.45
C ASP A 401 -6.71 4.28 -42.07
N VAL A 402 -7.43 5.25 -41.50
CA VAL A 402 -8.72 5.71 -42.00
C VAL A 402 -8.52 6.96 -42.85
N TRP A 403 -8.58 6.78 -44.17
CA TRP A 403 -8.36 7.84 -45.14
C TRP A 403 -9.36 7.75 -46.30
N PHE A 404 -10.32 8.67 -46.34
CA PHE A 404 -11.29 8.79 -47.43
C PHE A 404 -10.83 9.84 -48.44
N ASP A 405 -10.69 9.46 -49.71
CA ASP A 405 -10.18 10.33 -50.79
C ASP A 405 -11.08 11.54 -51.07
N ASP A 406 -12.36 11.45 -50.76
CA ASP A 406 -13.37 12.50 -50.83
C ASP A 406 -13.76 13.06 -49.44
N GLY A 407 -13.00 12.71 -48.39
CA GLY A 407 -13.17 13.28 -47.06
C GLY A 407 -12.94 14.79 -47.06
N ASN A 408 -13.70 15.50 -46.21
CA ASN A 408 -13.75 16.97 -46.18
C ASN A 408 -13.18 17.59 -44.90
N ILE A 409 -12.64 16.78 -44.00
CA ILE A 409 -11.96 17.22 -42.78
C ILE A 409 -10.84 16.24 -42.42
N ILE A 410 -9.76 16.74 -41.82
CA ILE A 410 -8.67 15.92 -41.28
C ILE A 410 -8.62 16.09 -39.77
N LEU A 411 -8.72 14.97 -39.05
CA LEU A 411 -8.49 14.90 -37.61
C LEU A 411 -7.04 14.51 -37.37
N VAL A 412 -6.27 15.33 -36.65
CA VAL A 412 -4.88 15.03 -36.30
C VAL A 412 -4.84 14.56 -34.85
N SER A 413 -4.31 13.36 -34.61
CA SER A 413 -4.08 12.83 -33.27
C SER A 413 -2.97 13.59 -32.55
N MET A 414 -2.88 13.41 -31.24
CA MET A 414 -1.79 13.97 -30.43
C MET A 414 -0.40 13.52 -30.92
N ASP A 415 -0.32 12.33 -31.53
CA ASP A 415 0.91 11.74 -32.07
C ASP A 415 1.29 12.29 -33.46
N GLY A 416 0.50 13.21 -34.03
CA GLY A 416 0.73 13.79 -35.35
C GLY A 416 0.26 12.93 -36.52
N THR A 417 -0.61 11.94 -36.27
CA THR A 417 -1.24 11.13 -37.32
C THR A 417 -2.58 11.75 -37.73
N GLY A 418 -2.73 12.05 -39.02
CA GLY A 418 -3.95 12.60 -39.61
C GLY A 418 -4.87 11.52 -40.17
N PHE A 419 -6.18 11.68 -39.93
CA PHE A 419 -7.26 10.84 -40.44
C PHE A 419 -8.21 11.70 -41.28
N ARG A 420 -8.34 11.39 -42.57
CA ARG A 420 -9.20 12.14 -43.50
C ARG A 420 -10.59 11.52 -43.55
N VAL A 421 -11.59 12.23 -43.06
CA VAL A 421 -12.95 11.70 -42.81
C VAL A 421 -14.06 12.70 -43.20
N TYR A 422 -15.33 12.32 -42.98
CA TYR A 422 -16.48 13.18 -43.31
C TYR A 422 -17.05 13.88 -42.08
N ARG A 423 -17.07 15.22 -42.13
CA ARG A 423 -17.68 16.11 -41.14
C ARG A 423 -19.14 15.78 -40.83
N GLY A 424 -19.91 15.38 -41.84
CA GLY A 424 -21.34 15.08 -41.70
C GLY A 424 -21.61 13.86 -40.82
N VAL A 425 -20.80 12.81 -40.95
CA VAL A 425 -20.92 11.58 -40.14
C VAL A 425 -20.54 11.86 -38.68
N LEU A 426 -19.45 12.59 -38.47
CA LEU A 426 -19.03 13.01 -37.12
C LEU A 426 -20.13 13.86 -36.45
N SER A 427 -20.70 14.84 -37.17
CA SER A 427 -21.79 15.70 -36.65
C SER A 427 -23.08 14.91 -36.36
N LYS A 428 -23.34 13.84 -37.12
CA LYS A 428 -24.52 12.99 -36.91
C LYS A 428 -24.42 12.25 -35.59
N TYR A 429 -23.25 11.70 -35.30
CA TYR A 429 -23.04 10.77 -34.17
C TYR A 429 -22.45 11.40 -32.91
N SER A 430 -21.78 12.54 -33.01
CA SER A 430 -21.19 13.27 -31.89
C SER A 430 -21.77 14.68 -31.80
N GLU A 431 -22.32 15.00 -30.63
CA GLU A 431 -22.81 16.35 -30.31
C GLU A 431 -21.65 17.34 -30.21
N VAL A 432 -20.53 16.95 -29.59
CA VAL A 432 -19.33 17.79 -29.49
C VAL A 432 -18.79 18.18 -30.87
N PHE A 433 -18.65 17.23 -31.78
CA PHE A 433 -18.20 17.54 -33.14
C PHE A 433 -19.22 18.41 -33.87
N ARG A 434 -20.53 18.15 -33.72
CA ARG A 434 -21.59 18.98 -34.30
C ARG A 434 -21.46 20.44 -33.85
N ASP A 435 -21.30 20.67 -32.55
CA ASP A 435 -21.22 22.00 -31.97
C ASP A 435 -19.91 22.70 -32.34
N MET A 436 -18.78 21.99 -32.28
CA MET A 436 -17.47 22.49 -32.69
C MET A 436 -17.48 22.97 -34.15
N PHE A 437 -18.22 22.26 -35.01
CA PHE A 437 -18.34 22.60 -36.42
C PHE A 437 -19.31 23.74 -36.70
N ILE A 438 -20.24 24.07 -35.80
CA ILE A 438 -21.14 25.21 -35.99
C ILE A 438 -20.38 26.54 -35.83
N ILE A 439 -19.29 26.55 -35.07
CA ILE A 439 -18.47 27.75 -34.83
C ILE A 439 -17.72 28.14 -36.11
N PRO A 440 -17.82 29.40 -36.58
CA PRO A 440 -17.07 29.88 -37.73
C PRO A 440 -15.56 29.78 -37.48
N GLN A 441 -14.86 29.05 -38.34
CA GLN A 441 -13.40 28.95 -38.28
C GLN A 441 -12.76 30.26 -38.76
N PRO A 442 -11.63 30.69 -38.16
CA PRO A 442 -10.96 31.91 -38.56
C PRO A 442 -10.33 31.76 -39.96
N ALA A 443 -10.09 32.88 -40.66
CA ALA A 443 -9.68 32.88 -42.06
C ALA A 443 -8.27 32.26 -42.29
N ASP A 444 -7.49 32.11 -41.22
CA ASP A 444 -6.16 31.51 -41.15
C ASP A 444 -6.19 30.08 -40.56
N ALA A 445 -7.36 29.44 -40.53
CA ALA A 445 -7.49 28.05 -40.08
C ALA A 445 -6.54 27.13 -40.86
N GLU A 446 -5.87 26.26 -40.12
CA GLU A 446 -4.93 25.31 -40.68
C GLU A 446 -5.61 24.38 -41.69
N THR A 447 -4.96 24.21 -42.84
CA THR A 447 -5.41 23.28 -43.88
C THR A 447 -4.27 22.36 -44.28
N TRP A 448 -4.60 21.09 -44.49
CA TRP A 448 -3.68 20.08 -45.01
C TRP A 448 -4.38 19.34 -46.15
N GLU A 449 -3.70 19.22 -47.28
CA GLU A 449 -4.26 18.68 -48.54
C GLU A 449 -5.60 19.33 -48.96
N GLY A 450 -5.75 20.64 -48.69
CA GLY A 450 -6.96 21.40 -49.03
C GLY A 450 -8.17 21.14 -48.12
N CYS A 451 -8.02 20.33 -47.06
CA CYS A 451 -9.03 20.08 -46.03
C CYS A 451 -8.70 20.82 -44.73
N SER A 452 -9.72 21.22 -43.97
CA SER A 452 -9.53 21.82 -42.64
C SER A 452 -8.98 20.78 -41.66
N VAL A 453 -7.97 21.19 -40.89
CA VAL A 453 -7.32 20.35 -39.86
C VAL A 453 -7.90 20.64 -38.49
N VAL A 454 -8.21 19.59 -37.73
CA VAL A 454 -8.62 19.66 -36.33
C VAL A 454 -7.69 18.79 -35.49
N HIS A 455 -6.99 19.42 -34.55
CA HIS A 455 -6.13 18.71 -33.59
C HIS A 455 -6.96 18.13 -32.44
N LEU A 456 -6.79 16.83 -32.20
CA LEU A 456 -7.42 16.11 -31.11
C LEU A 456 -6.34 15.73 -30.08
N ALA A 457 -6.70 15.76 -28.81
CA ALA A 457 -5.82 15.30 -27.72
C ALA A 457 -5.81 13.77 -27.56
N ASP A 458 -6.39 13.02 -28.50
CA ASP A 458 -6.47 11.56 -28.45
C ASP A 458 -5.34 10.93 -29.25
N THR A 459 -4.97 9.70 -28.88
CA THR A 459 -3.90 8.95 -29.54
C THR A 459 -4.35 8.41 -30.89
N GLU A 460 -3.38 8.12 -31.76
CA GLU A 460 -3.61 7.44 -33.05
C GLU A 460 -4.40 6.14 -32.83
N LYS A 461 -4.00 5.30 -31.86
CA LYS A 461 -4.60 3.99 -31.60
C LYS A 461 -6.09 4.08 -31.27
N SER A 462 -6.48 4.98 -30.36
CA SER A 462 -7.89 5.14 -29.97
C SER A 462 -8.75 5.61 -31.15
N LEU A 463 -8.23 6.52 -31.98
CA LEU A 463 -8.93 7.01 -33.17
C LEU A 463 -9.04 5.92 -34.26
N SER A 464 -7.98 5.17 -34.53
CA SER A 464 -8.00 4.03 -35.47
C SER A 464 -9.02 2.95 -35.07
N ARG A 465 -9.33 2.79 -33.77
CA ARG A 465 -10.36 1.85 -33.29
C ARG A 465 -11.78 2.38 -33.49
N ILE A 466 -12.01 3.67 -33.24
CA ILE A 466 -13.36 4.27 -33.22
C ILE A 466 -13.83 4.74 -34.59
N LEU A 467 -12.95 5.30 -35.41
CA LEU A 467 -13.34 5.83 -36.72
C LEU A 467 -13.98 4.73 -37.61
N PRO A 468 -13.43 3.51 -37.74
CA PRO A 468 -14.08 2.45 -38.52
C PRO A 468 -15.48 2.10 -38.01
N LEU A 469 -15.72 2.16 -36.70
CA LEU A 469 -17.04 1.88 -36.10
C LEU A 469 -18.07 2.96 -36.43
N LEU A 470 -17.65 4.22 -36.63
CA LEU A 470 -18.54 5.32 -36.99
C LEU A 470 -18.88 5.36 -38.49
N PHE A 471 -17.95 4.94 -39.34
CA PHE A 471 -18.07 5.04 -40.80
C PHE A 471 -18.60 3.77 -41.47
N ASN A 472 -18.47 2.60 -40.83
CA ASN A 472 -19.04 1.35 -41.35
C ASN A 472 -20.47 1.16 -40.82
N SER A 473 -21.47 1.45 -41.67
CA SER A 473 -22.88 1.45 -41.29
C SER A 473 -23.55 0.06 -41.20
N ASP A 474 -22.86 -1.02 -41.58
CA ASP A 474 -23.41 -2.39 -41.56
C ASP A 474 -23.38 -3.03 -40.16
N ASP A 475 -22.61 -2.46 -39.22
CA ASP A 475 -22.44 -2.95 -37.85
C ASP A 475 -23.00 -1.94 -36.84
N ILE A 476 -24.31 -1.67 -36.90
CA ILE A 476 -25.00 -0.92 -35.84
C ILE A 476 -25.12 -1.84 -34.61
N LEU A 477 -23.98 -1.98 -33.92
CA LEU A 477 -23.74 -2.45 -32.56
C LEU A 477 -24.89 -3.27 -31.93
N GLY A 478 -24.81 -4.58 -32.12
CA GLY A 478 -25.40 -5.56 -31.21
C GLY A 478 -24.29 -6.39 -30.57
N LEU A 479 -24.63 -7.13 -29.50
CA LEU A 479 -23.73 -8.09 -28.82
C LEU A 479 -23.29 -9.29 -29.71
N LYS A 480 -23.47 -9.21 -31.04
CA LYS A 480 -23.19 -10.30 -32.00
C LYS A 480 -21.74 -10.33 -32.50
N ARG A 481 -21.01 -9.20 -32.44
CA ARG A 481 -19.60 -9.11 -32.84
C ARG A 481 -18.73 -8.97 -31.61
N ALA A 482 -17.71 -9.82 -31.48
CA ALA A 482 -16.71 -9.73 -30.43
C ALA A 482 -15.75 -8.56 -30.69
N PHE A 483 -15.43 -7.78 -29.65
CA PHE A 483 -14.39 -6.75 -29.70
C PHE A 483 -13.23 -7.07 -28.76
N ALA A 484 -12.04 -6.56 -29.09
CA ALA A 484 -10.93 -6.51 -28.15
C ALA A 484 -11.26 -5.56 -26.99
N PHE A 485 -10.74 -5.82 -25.80
CA PHE A 485 -10.96 -4.99 -24.61
C PHE A 485 -10.58 -3.52 -24.87
N GLU A 486 -9.45 -3.27 -25.52
CA GLU A 486 -8.96 -1.92 -25.83
C GLU A 486 -9.91 -1.14 -26.75
N THR A 487 -10.63 -1.85 -27.64
CA THR A 487 -11.68 -1.24 -28.45
C THR A 487 -12.86 -0.82 -27.58
N VAL A 488 -13.27 -1.64 -26.61
CA VAL A 488 -14.33 -1.29 -25.65
C VAL A 488 -13.91 -0.11 -24.76
N VAL A 489 -12.64 -0.06 -24.33
CA VAL A 489 -12.08 1.09 -23.61
C VAL A 489 -12.15 2.37 -24.45
N ALA A 490 -11.70 2.31 -25.70
CA ALA A 490 -11.77 3.46 -26.61
C ALA A 490 -13.22 3.89 -26.87
N MET A 491 -14.17 2.94 -26.96
CA MET A 491 -15.59 3.23 -27.14
C MET A 491 -16.17 3.98 -25.95
N LEU A 492 -15.80 3.58 -24.73
CA LEU A 492 -16.24 4.23 -23.50
C LEU A 492 -15.61 5.63 -23.34
N GLN A 493 -14.30 5.74 -23.54
CA GLN A 493 -13.54 6.99 -23.37
C GLN A 493 -13.93 8.04 -24.40
N LEU A 494 -13.77 7.72 -25.70
CA LEU A 494 -14.08 8.65 -26.78
C LEU A 494 -15.59 8.85 -26.91
N GLY A 495 -16.39 7.83 -26.65
CA GLY A 495 -17.85 7.95 -26.63
C GLY A 495 -18.33 8.90 -25.54
N SER A 496 -17.70 8.91 -24.38
CA SER A 496 -18.01 9.88 -23.32
C SER A 496 -17.46 11.27 -23.62
N LYS A 497 -16.20 11.37 -24.06
CA LYS A 497 -15.53 12.66 -24.36
C LYS A 497 -16.20 13.43 -25.49
N TYR A 498 -16.57 12.74 -26.56
CA TYR A 498 -17.21 13.32 -27.74
C TYR A 498 -18.73 13.15 -27.75
N GLN A 499 -19.33 12.68 -26.66
CA GLN A 499 -20.79 12.47 -26.53
C GLN A 499 -21.36 11.63 -27.68
N ILE A 500 -20.69 10.54 -28.01
CA ILE A 500 -21.16 9.53 -28.97
C ILE A 500 -21.94 8.48 -28.19
N HIS A 501 -23.23 8.77 -27.93
CA HIS A 501 -24.07 8.00 -27.01
C HIS A 501 -24.15 6.50 -27.31
N HIS A 502 -24.24 6.11 -28.59
CA HIS A 502 -24.38 4.70 -28.97
C HIS A 502 -23.10 3.89 -28.69
N LEU A 503 -21.91 4.47 -28.89
CA LEU A 503 -20.64 3.81 -28.54
C LEU A 503 -20.50 3.66 -27.03
N ARG A 504 -20.84 4.71 -26.28
CA ARG A 504 -20.84 4.67 -24.81
C ARG A 504 -21.79 3.60 -24.30
N GLN A 505 -23.03 3.56 -24.80
CA GLN A 505 -24.04 2.59 -24.37
C GLN A 505 -23.64 1.14 -24.70
N ASP A 506 -23.10 0.89 -25.90
CA ASP A 506 -22.65 -0.45 -26.27
C ASP A 506 -21.44 -0.89 -25.41
N ALA A 507 -20.49 0.02 -25.16
CA ALA A 507 -19.37 -0.28 -24.26
C ALA A 507 -19.84 -0.64 -22.84
N VAL A 508 -20.76 0.15 -22.28
CA VAL A 508 -21.35 -0.13 -20.95
C VAL A 508 -22.10 -1.47 -20.95
N SER A 509 -22.89 -1.77 -21.99
CA SER A 509 -23.62 -3.03 -22.12
C SER A 509 -22.68 -4.25 -22.13
N ARG A 510 -21.57 -4.14 -22.87
CA ARG A 510 -20.53 -5.18 -22.93
C ARG A 510 -19.86 -5.38 -21.57
N LEU A 511 -19.46 -4.29 -20.91
CA LEU A 511 -18.86 -4.37 -19.57
C LEU A 511 -19.85 -4.94 -18.54
N THR A 512 -21.13 -4.56 -18.60
CA THR A 512 -22.18 -5.10 -17.71
C THR A 512 -22.39 -6.60 -17.89
N THR A 513 -22.07 -7.14 -19.07
CA THR A 513 -22.10 -8.60 -19.27
C THR A 513 -21.03 -9.31 -18.43
N TYR A 514 -19.84 -8.72 -18.29
CA TYR A 514 -18.74 -9.29 -17.48
C TYR A 514 -18.82 -8.93 -15.99
N PHE A 515 -19.42 -7.78 -15.69
CA PHE A 515 -19.63 -7.27 -14.33
C PHE A 515 -21.14 -7.09 -14.06
N PRO A 516 -21.93 -8.18 -14.11
CA PRO A 516 -23.35 -8.11 -13.86
C PRO A 516 -23.62 -7.88 -12.37
N THR A 517 -24.85 -7.45 -12.07
CA THR A 517 -25.30 -7.24 -10.68
C THR A 517 -25.84 -8.52 -10.03
N ARG A 518 -26.14 -9.57 -10.81
CA ARG A 518 -26.67 -10.85 -10.32
C ARG A 518 -25.59 -11.93 -10.28
N LEU A 519 -25.57 -12.72 -9.21
CA LEU A 519 -24.58 -13.79 -9.02
C LEU A 519 -24.65 -14.87 -10.11
N GLY A 520 -25.86 -15.28 -10.51
CA GLY A 520 -26.04 -16.30 -11.56
C GLY A 520 -25.41 -15.87 -12.90
N ASP A 521 -25.61 -14.62 -13.29
CA ASP A 521 -25.03 -14.06 -14.50
C ASP A 521 -23.50 -13.95 -14.39
N PHE A 522 -22.98 -13.56 -13.22
CA PHE A 522 -21.54 -13.48 -12.95
C PHE A 522 -20.86 -14.85 -13.08
N MET A 523 -21.47 -15.91 -12.53
CA MET A 523 -20.90 -17.27 -12.59
C MET A 523 -20.95 -17.87 -14.00
N ASN A 524 -21.98 -17.57 -14.78
CA ASN A 524 -22.12 -18.06 -16.15
C ASN A 524 -21.12 -17.38 -17.10
N ASN A 525 -20.72 -16.15 -16.82
CA ASN A 525 -19.77 -15.39 -17.62
C ASN A 525 -18.34 -15.59 -17.10
N THR A 526 -17.85 -16.83 -17.18
CA THR A 526 -16.48 -17.16 -16.74
C THR A 526 -15.46 -16.48 -17.66
N ILE A 527 -14.79 -15.45 -17.14
CA ILE A 527 -13.58 -14.89 -17.74
C ILE A 527 -12.53 -15.98 -17.76
N LYS A 528 -11.99 -16.28 -18.94
CA LYS A 528 -11.02 -17.35 -19.14
C LYS A 528 -9.80 -17.12 -18.24
N THR A 529 -9.67 -17.92 -17.19
CA THR A 529 -8.47 -18.01 -16.33
C THR A 529 -7.38 -18.83 -17.04
N SER A 530 -7.02 -18.47 -18.27
CA SER A 530 -5.83 -19.02 -18.91
C SER A 530 -4.68 -18.05 -18.66
N THR A 531 -3.92 -18.31 -17.60
CA THR A 531 -2.73 -17.55 -17.17
C THR A 531 -1.54 -17.66 -18.11
N GLU A 532 -1.73 -18.09 -19.36
CA GLU A 532 -0.67 -18.10 -20.36
C GLU A 532 -0.97 -17.05 -21.43
N LYS A 533 -0.37 -15.85 -21.25
CA LYS A 533 0.14 -15.12 -22.42
C LYS A 533 1.21 -16.04 -23.02
N THR A 534 0.84 -16.98 -23.89
CA THR A 534 1.83 -17.79 -24.60
C THR A 534 2.75 -16.84 -25.35
N THR A 535 3.94 -16.68 -24.80
CA THR A 535 5.16 -16.31 -25.48
C THR A 535 5.24 -17.07 -26.80
N GLU A 536 5.58 -16.34 -27.87
CA GLU A 536 5.97 -16.89 -29.17
C GLU A 536 4.86 -17.59 -29.97
N LYS A 537 3.96 -16.79 -30.57
CA LYS A 537 3.41 -17.14 -31.89
C LYS A 537 3.98 -16.19 -32.95
N PRO A 538 4.31 -16.69 -34.16
CA PRO A 538 4.89 -15.88 -35.23
C PRO A 538 3.97 -14.72 -35.64
N GLN A 539 4.58 -13.60 -36.03
CA GLN A 539 3.98 -12.26 -36.23
C GLN A 539 2.84 -12.16 -37.26
N ASP A 540 2.41 -13.25 -37.89
CA ASP A 540 1.51 -13.22 -39.06
C ASP A 540 0.18 -13.98 -38.87
N GLU A 541 -0.14 -14.50 -37.67
CA GLU A 541 -1.44 -15.13 -37.39
C GLU A 541 -2.32 -14.24 -36.51
N GLU A 542 -3.48 -13.81 -37.03
CA GLU A 542 -4.51 -13.10 -36.25
C GLU A 542 -4.87 -13.87 -34.98
N PRO A 543 -5.10 -13.19 -33.84
CA PRO A 543 -5.47 -13.85 -32.60
C PRO A 543 -6.75 -14.67 -32.82
N VAL A 544 -6.69 -15.97 -32.51
CA VAL A 544 -7.82 -16.89 -32.68
C VAL A 544 -8.98 -16.42 -31.80
N TYR A 545 -9.97 -15.77 -32.43
CA TYR A 545 -11.21 -15.33 -31.80
C TYR A 545 -12.07 -16.55 -31.47
N HIS A 546 -12.47 -16.71 -30.22
CA HIS A 546 -13.46 -17.70 -29.85
C HIS A 546 -14.86 -17.10 -30.06
N THR A 547 -15.73 -17.84 -30.74
CA THR A 547 -17.04 -17.39 -31.24
C THR A 547 -18.08 -17.11 -30.17
N ASP A 548 -17.78 -17.36 -28.89
CA ASP A 548 -18.77 -17.40 -27.81
C ASP A 548 -18.65 -16.23 -26.81
N THR A 549 -17.68 -15.32 -26.98
CA THR A 549 -17.44 -14.19 -26.06
C THR A 549 -17.61 -12.82 -26.74
N ILE A 550 -18.32 -11.91 -26.08
CA ILE A 550 -18.66 -10.58 -26.61
C ILE A 550 -17.49 -9.58 -26.46
N THR A 551 -16.53 -9.84 -25.55
CA THR A 551 -15.28 -9.08 -25.40
C THR A 551 -14.14 -9.99 -24.95
N ASN A 552 -12.95 -9.87 -25.56
CA ASN A 552 -11.77 -10.60 -25.10
C ASN A 552 -11.09 -9.81 -23.96
N MET A 553 -11.36 -10.18 -22.71
CA MET A 553 -10.83 -9.53 -21.50
C MET A 553 -10.01 -10.53 -20.67
N TRP A 554 -8.85 -10.09 -20.18
CA TRP A 554 -7.97 -10.83 -19.28
C TRP A 554 -8.26 -10.45 -17.82
N VAL A 555 -7.87 -11.31 -16.88
CA VAL A 555 -8.04 -11.05 -15.43
C VAL A 555 -7.33 -9.75 -15.00
N THR A 556 -6.22 -9.39 -15.64
CA THR A 556 -5.48 -8.15 -15.38
C THR A 556 -6.18 -6.89 -15.86
N ASP A 557 -7.13 -7.01 -16.78
CA ASP A 557 -7.85 -5.86 -17.34
C ASP A 557 -8.86 -5.29 -16.33
N VAL A 558 -9.13 -6.03 -15.24
CA VAL A 558 -10.01 -5.61 -14.15
C VAL A 558 -9.58 -4.28 -13.51
N PHE A 559 -8.26 -4.04 -13.41
CA PHE A 559 -7.73 -2.79 -12.86
C PHE A 559 -8.06 -1.60 -13.76
N ALA A 560 -8.02 -1.80 -15.08
CA ALA A 560 -8.46 -0.80 -16.05
C ALA A 560 -9.97 -0.56 -15.93
N VAL A 561 -10.78 -1.62 -15.76
CA VAL A 561 -12.23 -1.49 -15.59
C VAL A 561 -12.59 -0.67 -14.35
N ILE A 562 -11.94 -0.89 -13.20
CA ILE A 562 -12.20 -0.12 -11.98
C ILE A 562 -11.94 1.37 -12.23
N ASN A 563 -10.78 1.70 -12.82
CA ASN A 563 -10.42 3.09 -13.14
C ASN A 563 -11.40 3.72 -14.13
N LEU A 564 -11.83 2.97 -15.16
CA LEU A 564 -12.82 3.43 -16.14
C LEU A 564 -14.20 3.62 -15.52
N ALA A 565 -14.62 2.71 -14.65
CA ALA A 565 -15.91 2.81 -13.97
C ALA A 565 -15.96 4.04 -13.05
N ARG A 566 -14.86 4.37 -12.35
CA ARG A 566 -14.72 5.63 -11.59
C ARG A 566 -14.73 6.85 -12.51
N ALA A 567 -13.95 6.84 -13.59
CA ALA A 567 -13.82 7.98 -14.50
C ALA A 567 -15.11 8.31 -15.27
N HIS A 568 -15.97 7.32 -15.51
CA HIS A 568 -17.20 7.46 -16.29
C HIS A 568 -18.49 7.36 -15.47
N ASP A 569 -18.39 7.35 -14.14
CA ASP A 569 -19.51 7.26 -13.19
C ASP A 569 -20.41 6.03 -13.45
N LEU A 570 -19.79 4.85 -13.39
CA LEU A 570 -20.45 3.54 -13.57
C LEU A 570 -20.34 2.71 -12.28
N PRO A 571 -21.00 3.11 -11.17
CA PRO A 571 -20.85 2.46 -9.87
C PRO A 571 -21.34 1.01 -9.84
N ASP A 572 -22.27 0.64 -10.72
CA ASP A 572 -22.86 -0.70 -10.79
C ASP A 572 -21.84 -1.78 -11.20
N LEU A 573 -20.77 -1.41 -11.90
CA LEU A 573 -19.69 -2.34 -12.30
C LEU A 573 -18.70 -2.60 -11.16
N LEU A 574 -18.63 -1.68 -10.18
CA LEU A 574 -17.55 -1.67 -9.20
C LEU A 574 -17.54 -2.90 -8.29
N PRO A 575 -18.64 -3.37 -7.66
CA PRO A 575 -18.55 -4.47 -6.72
C PRO A 575 -18.03 -5.77 -7.35
N ALA A 576 -18.52 -6.12 -8.54
CA ALA A 576 -18.04 -7.29 -9.28
C ALA A 576 -16.58 -7.11 -9.75
N ALA A 577 -16.21 -5.91 -10.23
CA ALA A 577 -14.84 -5.63 -10.64
C ALA A 577 -13.86 -5.68 -9.47
N PHE A 578 -14.22 -5.12 -8.32
CA PHE A 578 -13.43 -5.19 -7.10
C PHE A 578 -13.30 -6.62 -6.56
N TYR A 579 -14.37 -7.42 -6.60
CA TYR A 579 -14.29 -8.84 -6.26
C TYR A 579 -13.30 -9.59 -7.15
N MET A 580 -13.32 -9.32 -8.45
CA MET A 580 -12.38 -9.88 -9.41
C MET A 580 -10.94 -9.41 -9.17
N ALA A 581 -10.73 -8.12 -8.88
CA ALA A 581 -9.42 -7.58 -8.52
C ALA A 581 -8.88 -8.28 -7.26
N ALA A 582 -9.74 -8.51 -6.26
CA ALA A 582 -9.41 -9.22 -5.04
C ALA A 582 -9.03 -10.70 -5.24
N GLN A 583 -9.29 -11.31 -6.41
CA GLN A 583 -8.81 -12.67 -6.74
C GLN A 583 -7.35 -12.72 -7.18
N ASN A 584 -6.73 -11.57 -7.45
CA ASN A 584 -5.31 -11.51 -7.80
C ASN A 584 -4.44 -11.60 -6.54
N GLN A 585 -3.17 -11.95 -6.72
CA GLN A 585 -2.20 -11.90 -5.61
C GLN A 585 -2.14 -10.50 -5.03
N THR A 586 -2.01 -10.40 -3.70
CA THR A 586 -1.92 -9.13 -2.99
C THR A 586 -0.82 -8.22 -3.56
N THR A 587 0.32 -8.79 -3.99
CA THR A 587 1.40 -8.05 -4.65
C THR A 587 1.01 -7.43 -5.99
N SER A 588 0.11 -8.06 -6.74
CA SER A 588 -0.38 -7.54 -8.02
C SER A 588 -1.23 -6.30 -7.83
N ILE A 589 -2.04 -6.21 -6.76
CA ILE A 589 -2.91 -5.06 -6.48
C ILE A 589 -2.11 -3.75 -6.35
N PHE A 590 -0.90 -3.81 -5.79
CA PHE A 590 0.01 -2.65 -5.68
C PHE A 590 0.76 -2.33 -6.97
N SER A 591 0.73 -3.21 -7.97
CA SER A 591 1.55 -3.11 -9.17
C SER A 591 0.88 -2.34 -10.30
N VAL A 592 1.70 -1.76 -11.18
CA VAL A 592 1.25 -1.14 -12.43
C VAL A 592 1.02 -2.25 -13.46
N HIS A 593 -0.17 -2.27 -14.06
CA HIS A 593 -0.55 -3.23 -15.08
C HIS A 593 -0.57 -2.57 -16.45
N THR A 594 0.06 -3.22 -17.44
CA THR A 594 0.04 -2.72 -18.82
C THR A 594 -0.96 -3.52 -19.66
N ASP A 595 -1.88 -2.84 -20.33
CA ASP A 595 -2.76 -3.45 -21.34
C ASP A 595 -1.99 -3.79 -22.64
N LEU A 596 -2.69 -4.31 -23.66
CA LEU A 596 -2.06 -4.65 -24.95
C LEU A 596 -1.58 -3.41 -25.71
N ASP A 597 -2.09 -2.23 -25.40
CA ASP A 597 -1.70 -0.97 -26.02
C ASP A 597 -0.52 -0.29 -25.29
N HIS A 598 0.02 -0.93 -24.24
CA HIS A 598 1.04 -0.40 -23.32
C HIS A 598 0.55 0.78 -22.46
N THR A 599 -0.77 0.89 -22.25
CA THR A 599 -1.32 1.83 -21.27
C THR A 599 -1.13 1.26 -19.88
N GLU A 600 -0.59 2.07 -18.99
CA GLU A 600 -0.37 1.72 -17.59
C GLU A 600 -1.62 2.01 -16.74
N TRP A 601 -2.07 0.98 -16.02
CA TRP A 601 -3.22 1.01 -15.13
C TRP A 601 -2.78 0.65 -13.71
N GLN A 602 -2.97 1.58 -12.79
CA GLN A 602 -2.73 1.38 -11.37
C GLN A 602 -3.96 1.87 -10.60
N LEU A 603 -4.35 1.15 -9.55
CA LEU A 603 -5.40 1.58 -8.66
C LEU A 603 -4.94 2.78 -7.82
N CYS A 604 -5.87 3.67 -7.48
CA CYS A 604 -5.57 4.73 -6.52
C CYS A 604 -5.34 4.13 -5.10
N PRO A 605 -4.62 4.82 -4.20
CA PRO A 605 -4.34 4.33 -2.85
C PRO A 605 -5.59 3.85 -2.10
N ASP A 606 -6.68 4.61 -2.15
CA ASP A 606 -7.94 4.26 -1.49
C ASP A 606 -8.56 2.97 -2.06
N ASP A 607 -8.46 2.75 -3.38
CA ASP A 607 -8.99 1.54 -4.02
C ASP A 607 -8.08 0.32 -3.79
N ILE A 608 -6.76 0.53 -3.61
CA ILE A 608 -5.84 -0.50 -3.12
C ILE A 608 -6.25 -0.92 -1.71
N GLU A 609 -6.43 0.04 -0.79
CA GLU A 609 -6.88 -0.22 0.58
C GLU A 609 -8.18 -1.04 0.59
N ARG A 610 -9.20 -0.59 -0.16
CA ARG A 610 -10.47 -1.32 -0.30
C ARG A 610 -10.28 -2.76 -0.76
N CYS A 611 -9.42 -2.99 -1.76
CA CYS A 611 -9.15 -4.34 -2.24
C CYS A 611 -8.50 -5.21 -1.16
N ILE A 612 -7.48 -4.68 -0.47
CA ILE A 612 -6.73 -5.42 0.55
C ILE A 612 -7.61 -5.77 1.75
N VAL A 613 -8.38 -4.81 2.26
CA VAL A 613 -9.32 -5.03 3.39
C VAL A 613 -10.41 -6.03 3.02
N ALA A 614 -10.91 -5.96 1.79
CA ALA A 614 -11.87 -6.92 1.28
C ALA A 614 -11.25 -8.31 1.10
N GLN A 615 -10.00 -8.42 0.62
CA GLN A 615 -9.30 -9.71 0.53
C GLN A 615 -9.26 -10.40 1.89
N ASP A 616 -8.92 -9.66 2.95
CA ASP A 616 -8.88 -10.21 4.29
C ASP A 616 -10.27 -10.69 4.72
N SER A 617 -11.30 -9.86 4.53
CA SER A 617 -12.71 -10.24 4.75
C SER A 617 -13.15 -11.51 4.02
N LEU A 618 -12.81 -11.64 2.75
CA LEU A 618 -13.15 -12.79 1.90
C LEU A 618 -12.42 -14.06 2.36
N ARG A 619 -11.12 -13.97 2.68
CA ARG A 619 -10.34 -15.10 3.23
C ARG A 619 -10.99 -15.68 4.49
N GLY A 620 -11.51 -14.81 5.36
CA GLY A 620 -12.26 -15.22 6.54
C GLY A 620 -13.54 -15.97 6.27
N LYS A 621 -14.31 -15.50 5.29
CA LYS A 621 -15.53 -16.18 4.85
C LYS A 621 -15.21 -17.54 4.24
N SER A 622 -14.13 -17.63 3.45
CA SER A 622 -13.63 -18.88 2.89
C SER A 622 -13.27 -19.90 3.96
N LEU A 623 -12.46 -19.50 4.96
CA LEU A 623 -12.09 -20.38 6.08
C LEU A 623 -13.31 -20.85 6.88
N LYS A 624 -14.32 -20.00 7.06
CA LYS A 624 -15.56 -20.38 7.77
C LYS A 624 -16.36 -21.46 7.04
N PHE A 625 -16.17 -21.68 5.74
CA PHE A 625 -16.77 -22.84 5.06
C PHE A 625 -16.29 -24.18 5.64
N ILE A 626 -15.11 -24.23 6.27
CA ILE A 626 -14.64 -25.42 6.99
C ILE A 626 -15.59 -25.79 8.13
N LEU A 627 -16.20 -24.80 8.79
CA LEU A 627 -17.17 -25.04 9.87
C LEU A 627 -18.47 -25.68 9.35
N LEU A 628 -18.83 -25.44 8.09
CA LEU A 628 -19.97 -26.13 7.45
C LEU A 628 -19.73 -27.64 7.36
N LEU A 629 -18.46 -28.05 7.26
CA LEU A 629 -18.05 -29.44 7.11
C LEU A 629 -17.90 -30.17 8.46
N GLU A 630 -18.46 -29.66 9.56
CA GLU A 630 -18.28 -30.25 10.89
C GLU A 630 -19.15 -31.51 11.11
N ARG A 631 -20.43 -31.46 10.72
CA ARG A 631 -21.42 -32.49 11.08
C ARG A 631 -22.31 -32.85 9.90
N PRO A 632 -22.67 -34.15 9.73
CA PRO A 632 -23.67 -34.55 8.75
C PRO A 632 -25.02 -33.86 8.98
N SER A 633 -25.81 -33.71 7.92
CA SER A 633 -27.19 -33.20 8.00
C SER A 633 -28.01 -33.95 9.06
N PRO A 634 -28.95 -33.30 9.76
CA PRO A 634 -29.91 -33.97 10.64
C PRO A 634 -30.69 -35.10 9.94
N LEU A 635 -30.87 -35.00 8.62
CA LEU A 635 -31.59 -35.96 7.78
C LEU A 635 -30.66 -37.01 7.12
N CYS A 636 -29.43 -37.15 7.61
CA CYS A 636 -28.41 -38.03 7.03
C CYS A 636 -28.84 -39.51 7.03
N SER A 637 -28.78 -40.15 5.85
CA SER A 637 -29.12 -41.57 5.69
C SER A 637 -27.97 -42.52 6.06
N ASP A 638 -26.71 -42.11 5.85
CA ASP A 638 -25.52 -42.89 6.23
C ASP A 638 -24.51 -42.01 6.98
N ARG A 639 -24.52 -42.12 8.30
CA ARG A 639 -23.71 -41.26 9.18
C ARG A 639 -22.23 -41.60 9.15
N GLN A 640 -21.84 -42.85 8.86
CA GLN A 640 -20.43 -43.24 8.84
C GLN A 640 -19.78 -42.80 7.53
N LEU A 641 -20.46 -43.03 6.41
CA LEU A 641 -20.02 -42.55 5.10
C LEU A 641 -19.87 -41.02 5.10
N CYS A 642 -20.89 -40.29 5.57
CA CYS A 642 -20.83 -38.83 5.57
C CYS A 642 -19.78 -38.28 6.54
N LYS A 643 -19.57 -38.89 7.72
CA LYS A 643 -18.49 -38.46 8.64
C LYS A 643 -17.10 -38.60 8.01
N LYS A 644 -16.87 -39.71 7.30
CA LYS A 644 -15.62 -39.93 6.58
C LYS A 644 -15.46 -38.93 5.45
N GLY A 645 -16.49 -38.76 4.61
CA GLY A 645 -16.51 -37.78 3.53
C GLY A 645 -16.25 -36.35 4.02
N LEU A 646 -16.82 -35.95 5.17
CA LEU A 646 -16.62 -34.63 5.76
C LEU A 646 -15.17 -34.42 6.24
N SER A 647 -14.58 -35.46 6.83
CA SER A 647 -13.18 -35.40 7.27
C SER A 647 -12.23 -35.31 6.08
N ASP A 648 -12.48 -36.11 5.03
CA ASP A 648 -11.70 -36.10 3.80
C ASP A 648 -11.84 -34.76 3.04
N LEU A 649 -13.06 -34.22 2.94
CA LEU A 649 -13.30 -32.93 2.29
C LEU A 649 -12.65 -31.80 3.06
N ARG A 650 -12.78 -31.76 4.40
CA ARG A 650 -12.15 -30.75 5.24
C ARG A 650 -10.64 -30.68 5.02
N ARG A 651 -9.97 -31.83 4.96
CA ARG A 651 -8.54 -31.90 4.70
C ARG A 651 -8.20 -31.37 3.30
N ARG A 652 -8.93 -31.80 2.26
CA ARG A 652 -8.72 -31.30 0.89
C ARG A 652 -8.93 -29.79 0.77
N THR A 653 -9.96 -29.25 1.42
CA THR A 653 -10.25 -27.82 1.45
C THR A 653 -9.13 -27.05 2.15
N LEU A 654 -8.63 -27.54 3.29
CA LEU A 654 -7.47 -26.94 3.96
C LEU A 654 -6.22 -27.00 3.06
N ASP A 655 -5.89 -28.18 2.51
CA ASP A 655 -4.74 -28.36 1.59
C ASP A 655 -4.79 -27.38 0.40
N TYR A 656 -5.98 -27.06 -0.11
CA TYR A 656 -6.18 -26.13 -1.22
C TYR A 656 -6.04 -24.66 -0.81
N ILE A 657 -6.59 -24.27 0.34
CA ILE A 657 -6.64 -22.87 0.81
C ILE A 657 -5.26 -22.40 1.34
N ILE A 658 -4.44 -23.34 1.83
CA ILE A 658 -3.21 -23.06 2.57
C ILE A 658 -2.08 -22.39 1.80
N PRO A 659 -1.73 -22.82 0.58
CA PRO A 659 -0.66 -22.17 -0.19
C PRO A 659 -0.88 -20.67 -0.39
N TYR A 660 -2.12 -20.20 -0.25
CA TYR A 660 -2.56 -18.82 -0.46
C TYR A 660 -2.86 -18.05 0.84
N GLY A 661 -2.73 -18.68 2.02
CA GLY A 661 -3.06 -18.02 3.29
C GLY A 661 -4.53 -17.62 3.44
N GLY A 662 -5.42 -18.37 2.79
CA GLY A 662 -6.83 -18.04 2.62
C GLY A 662 -7.19 -17.88 1.14
N ASP A 663 -8.31 -18.48 0.71
CA ASP A 663 -8.84 -18.29 -0.64
C ASP A 663 -9.81 -17.09 -0.61
N THR A 664 -9.63 -16.14 -1.52
CA THR A 664 -10.54 -15.01 -1.70
C THR A 664 -11.75 -15.39 -2.55
N ASN A 665 -11.71 -16.56 -3.21
CA ASN A 665 -12.75 -17.03 -4.10
C ASN A 665 -13.86 -17.75 -3.36
N VAL A 666 -14.66 -16.96 -2.64
CA VAL A 666 -15.80 -17.45 -1.86
C VAL A 666 -17.05 -17.73 -2.69
N LEU A 667 -17.06 -17.32 -3.96
CA LEU A 667 -18.19 -17.43 -4.86
C LEU A 667 -18.09 -18.57 -5.88
N GLN A 668 -17.19 -19.55 -5.71
CA GLN A 668 -17.10 -20.71 -6.62
C GLN A 668 -18.39 -21.56 -6.66
N ASN A 669 -18.67 -22.24 -7.77
CA ASN A 669 -19.82 -23.15 -7.87
C ASN A 669 -19.73 -24.31 -6.88
N SER A 670 -20.89 -24.89 -6.52
CA SER A 670 -20.99 -25.99 -5.54
C SER A 670 -20.40 -27.33 -6.01
N ASP A 671 -19.77 -27.38 -7.18
CA ASP A 671 -19.28 -28.62 -7.82
C ASP A 671 -18.20 -29.32 -6.97
N TRP A 672 -17.45 -28.57 -6.16
CA TRP A 672 -16.44 -29.13 -5.25
C TRP A 672 -17.02 -29.95 -4.10
N LEU A 673 -18.34 -29.87 -3.83
CA LEU A 673 -19.02 -30.61 -2.78
C LEU A 673 -19.42 -32.04 -3.19
N SER A 674 -19.34 -32.41 -4.47
CA SER A 674 -20.04 -33.59 -4.99
C SER A 674 -19.41 -34.96 -4.66
N ASP A 675 -20.27 -35.99 -4.67
CA ASP A 675 -20.00 -37.44 -4.67
C ASP A 675 -19.44 -38.11 -3.39
N MET A 676 -19.25 -37.39 -2.28
CA MET A 676 -18.75 -37.99 -1.03
C MET A 676 -19.80 -38.17 0.08
N PHE A 677 -21.04 -37.76 -0.17
CA PHE A 677 -22.11 -37.74 0.84
C PHE A 677 -23.35 -38.52 0.43
N CYS A 678 -24.20 -38.87 1.40
CA CYS A 678 -25.55 -39.33 1.10
C CYS A 678 -26.38 -38.19 0.49
N LYS A 679 -27.40 -38.52 -0.33
CA LYS A 679 -28.22 -37.54 -1.06
C LYS A 679 -28.80 -36.40 -0.20
N ASN A 680 -29.17 -36.69 1.05
CA ASN A 680 -29.73 -35.67 1.95
C ASN A 680 -28.65 -34.71 2.48
N CYS A 681 -27.45 -35.22 2.78
CA CYS A 681 -26.32 -34.40 3.17
C CYS A 681 -25.83 -33.55 2.01
N ASP A 682 -25.73 -34.14 0.82
CA ASP A 682 -25.33 -33.46 -0.42
C ASP A 682 -26.23 -32.25 -0.71
N LYS A 683 -27.56 -32.47 -0.78
CA LYS A 683 -28.54 -31.38 -0.93
C LYS A 683 -28.46 -30.32 0.17
N HIS A 684 -28.28 -30.74 1.42
CA HIS A 684 -28.18 -29.82 2.55
C HIS A 684 -26.95 -28.92 2.45
N PHE A 685 -25.78 -29.47 2.12
CA PHE A 685 -24.55 -28.68 2.00
C PHE A 685 -24.56 -27.80 0.76
N VAL A 686 -25.07 -28.28 -0.37
CA VAL A 686 -25.22 -27.48 -1.59
C VAL A 686 -26.17 -26.29 -1.36
N SER A 687 -27.34 -26.52 -0.74
CA SER A 687 -28.29 -25.44 -0.40
C SER A 687 -27.63 -24.42 0.51
N HIS A 688 -27.05 -24.87 1.63
CA HIS A 688 -26.42 -23.98 2.60
C HIS A 688 -25.25 -23.20 2.00
N TYR A 689 -24.43 -23.82 1.15
CA TYR A 689 -23.31 -23.15 0.48
C TYR A 689 -23.79 -22.08 -0.51
N ASN A 690 -24.82 -22.38 -1.32
CA ASN A 690 -25.38 -21.43 -2.27
C ASN A 690 -26.09 -20.26 -1.56
N GLU A 691 -26.81 -20.52 -0.47
CA GLU A 691 -27.40 -19.47 0.38
C GLU A 691 -26.31 -18.53 0.94
N GLU A 692 -25.21 -19.08 1.45
CA GLU A 692 -24.11 -18.26 1.97
C GLU A 692 -23.40 -17.46 0.86
N ARG A 693 -23.21 -18.04 -0.33
CA ARG A 693 -22.68 -17.31 -1.49
C ARG A 693 -23.57 -16.16 -1.93
N GLN A 694 -24.88 -16.36 -1.96
CA GLN A 694 -25.84 -15.32 -2.31
C GLN A 694 -25.82 -14.17 -1.28
N LYS A 695 -25.70 -14.49 0.02
CA LYS A 695 -25.52 -13.48 1.07
C LYS A 695 -24.22 -12.70 0.88
N ILE A 696 -23.11 -13.38 0.61
CA ILE A 696 -21.81 -12.74 0.37
C ILE A 696 -21.89 -11.82 -0.87
N TRP A 697 -22.56 -12.25 -1.94
CA TRP A 697 -22.77 -11.42 -3.13
C TRP A 697 -23.61 -10.17 -2.84
N ALA A 698 -24.69 -10.30 -2.07
CA ALA A 698 -25.51 -9.16 -1.68
C ALA A 698 -24.76 -8.16 -0.78
N ASP A 699 -23.86 -8.66 0.08
CA ASP A 699 -23.01 -7.85 0.95
C ASP A 699 -21.71 -7.37 0.27
N LEU A 700 -21.49 -7.67 -1.01
CA LEU A 700 -20.27 -7.33 -1.73
C LEU A 700 -19.92 -5.83 -1.66
N PRO A 701 -20.86 -4.89 -1.88
CA PRO A 701 -20.56 -3.46 -1.72
C PRO A 701 -20.07 -3.09 -0.32
N LYS A 702 -20.54 -3.79 0.73
CA LYS A 702 -20.10 -3.54 2.11
C LYS A 702 -18.65 -3.98 2.34
N TYR A 703 -18.22 -5.09 1.75
CA TYR A 703 -16.84 -5.56 1.89
C TYR A 703 -15.83 -4.61 1.24
N PHE A 704 -16.24 -3.88 0.20
CA PHE A 704 -15.38 -2.93 -0.52
C PHE A 704 -15.64 -1.46 -0.15
N ASP A 705 -16.46 -1.19 0.87
CA ASP A 705 -16.88 0.16 1.26
C ASP A 705 -17.39 1.00 0.07
N LEU A 706 -18.36 0.44 -0.67
CA LEU A 706 -18.98 1.04 -1.85
C LEU A 706 -20.44 1.37 -1.60
N THR A 707 -20.84 2.58 -2.00
CA THR A 707 -22.25 2.99 -2.04
C THR A 707 -22.80 2.78 -3.46
N VAL A 708 -23.62 1.74 -3.65
CA VAL A 708 -24.27 1.42 -4.94
C VAL A 708 -25.78 1.40 -4.75
N GLU A 709 -26.50 2.29 -5.43
CA GLU A 709 -27.96 2.44 -5.28
C GLU A 709 -28.77 1.23 -5.80
N LYS A 710 -28.21 0.50 -6.78
CA LYS A 710 -28.90 -0.56 -7.53
C LYS A 710 -28.27 -1.94 -7.38
N TRP A 711 -27.67 -2.24 -6.22
CA TRP A 711 -27.17 -3.58 -5.95
C TRP A 711 -28.28 -4.50 -5.40
N PRO A 712 -28.52 -5.69 -5.99
CA PRO A 712 -29.58 -6.57 -5.53
C PRO A 712 -29.28 -7.09 -4.11
N GLY A 713 -30.33 -7.10 -3.27
CA GLY A 713 -30.28 -7.74 -1.96
C GLY A 713 -30.26 -9.27 -2.06
N PRO A 714 -30.17 -9.99 -0.94
CA PRO A 714 -30.20 -11.45 -0.95
C PRO A 714 -31.53 -11.94 -1.54
N GLU A 715 -31.48 -12.53 -2.73
CA GLU A 715 -32.63 -13.17 -3.35
C GLU A 715 -33.04 -14.37 -2.48
N SER A 716 -34.26 -14.36 -1.92
CA SER A 716 -34.83 -15.54 -1.29
C SER A 716 -35.15 -16.58 -2.37
N ASP A 717 -34.79 -17.85 -2.16
CA ASP A 717 -34.89 -19.03 -3.05
C ASP A 717 -36.31 -19.40 -3.56
N HIS A 718 -37.17 -18.44 -3.86
CA HIS A 718 -38.51 -18.70 -4.39
C HIS A 718 -38.62 -18.63 -5.92
N GLU A 719 -37.56 -18.29 -6.66
CA GLU A 719 -37.63 -18.17 -8.13
C GLU A 719 -36.67 -19.06 -8.94
N GLN A 720 -35.80 -19.88 -8.33
CA GLN A 720 -34.93 -20.80 -9.09
C GLN A 720 -35.56 -22.16 -9.44
N ASN A 721 -36.88 -22.31 -9.27
CA ASN A 721 -37.61 -23.54 -9.61
C ASN A 721 -38.54 -23.36 -10.82
N VAL A 722 -38.07 -22.69 -11.88
CA VAL A 722 -38.65 -22.80 -13.22
C VAL A 722 -37.55 -22.63 -14.28
N SER A 723 -36.96 -23.75 -14.71
CA SER A 723 -36.54 -24.06 -16.10
C SER A 723 -35.89 -25.43 -16.15
#